data_AF-A0A7X7T2X4-F1
#
_entry.id   AF-A0A7X7T2X4-F1
#
_cell.length_a   1.000
_cell.length_b   1.000
_cell.length_c   1.000
_cell.angle_alpha   90.00
_cell.angle_beta   90.00
_cell.angle_gamma   90.00
#
_symmetry.space_group_name_H-M   'P 1'
#
loop_
_entity.id
_entity.type
_entity.pdbx_description
1 polymer ?
#
loop_
_entity_poly.entity_id
_entity_poly.type
_entity_poly.pdbx_seq_one_letter_code
_entity_poly.pdbx_strand_id
1 'polypeptide(L)'
;MQIRQVVPVAIAVVGSAVFGAAEVPTWEGLRTPAYTVNYHEWFWGQTDGTHGAEKHQGIWRFDPERNSWRRLTPFFYNALGYPASHYSGHGSYLTTTGDRLLFEGLGVWIEVDVASGRFVRRYTPGFFRGVGGWQVQGPAIGSAEGAGLGLAEGVFGPPRCVRKELSAMAELCEPLAIPPSEAKVSGDFAVLFRWAQPSGPETQLADLRGTPDQTLLDNNSWGRVLSFDAGRGGFWLSSYLNRNTALVFLPVRNGVLDMASVSRRTLPPSLVGDYVKLAQYSPMDDAMYYVSQSDPLGESSFFKVDLTDLTRTTFVNSDPKAMIPITLASLPQLPPSTFEQLVPIVVRAPGVGGTLWSSELWLYNPSASASTVTLRRIVKPGVSKTIELPAHGSYRVSDVVTWLGGGSSGDGTTHDGLVIASPYRLGEQVVAASRVWTPSLDPGESVRGGTMGQAVPAVPGDTGYSNHLGPLTDDDPSLGNVEYLTGKPATYILDHRVPGRFRHNMGFANDSDESVTIDLTWGYSIGLFWPLPTGWPGEGAKQSITVVPHSVKIVNLETLFPAAVQAWMPSQVKVESEQPIALWFSMVDNRTGDGIHVPYSLFWLVGDDASHVAMPAMAHLPGANGTVWRSDVYIAAKEEVGHSIGGYDDIFGRFAPAWPTSCGGSAQSGPLAKRLSGVRPSPATYEYEVGWRTIFPDVVHLFDACAQDENVRGTFELRSSSWMSGFGRTLTTRADGGTYGEMMPFYPPYGWPVQHFAGIEIGPRFRLNLGLYNGDPDHAIRHRLTLYAADGTKVAEREVTLPPHASVQERLETMLGRPLDSFAEGTYGLTVLPLDDKSNGVQGRSWAYVSMVDNVSGDPTNWW
;
A
#
# COMPACT_ATOMS: atom_id res chain seq x y z
N MET A 1 -39.08 -54.48 -51.83
CA MET A 1 -38.66 -53.11 -52.22
C MET A 1 -38.65 -52.27 -50.94
N GLN A 2 -37.50 -52.13 -50.28
CA GLN A 2 -37.10 -50.98 -49.45
C GLN A 2 -35.81 -51.29 -48.65
N ILE A 3 -35.08 -50.21 -48.38
CA ILE A 3 -33.64 -50.06 -48.22
C ILE A 3 -33.16 -50.33 -46.78
N ARG A 4 -31.88 -50.73 -46.68
CA ARG A 4 -31.10 -51.09 -45.49
C ARG A 4 -30.93 -49.97 -44.45
N GLN A 5 -30.80 -50.43 -43.20
CA GLN A 5 -30.41 -49.74 -41.97
C GLN A 5 -29.07 -49.00 -42.06
N VAL A 6 -28.99 -47.80 -41.45
CA VAL A 6 -27.80 -47.26 -40.80
C VAL A 6 -28.27 -46.52 -39.52
N VAL A 7 -27.73 -46.93 -38.37
CA VAL A 7 -27.88 -46.26 -37.07
C VAL A 7 -26.67 -45.36 -36.85
N PRO A 8 -26.83 -44.09 -36.44
CA PRO A 8 -25.79 -43.39 -35.72
C PRO A 8 -26.17 -43.25 -34.25
N VAL A 9 -25.40 -43.91 -33.39
CA VAL A 9 -25.35 -43.63 -31.95
C VAL A 9 -24.52 -42.36 -31.79
N ALA A 10 -25.18 -41.23 -31.52
CA ALA A 10 -24.52 -40.01 -31.08
C ALA A 10 -24.47 -40.01 -29.54
N ILE A 11 -23.34 -40.44 -28.97
CA ILE A 11 -23.00 -40.17 -27.57
C ILE A 11 -22.49 -38.73 -27.54
N ALA A 12 -23.35 -37.79 -27.15
CA ALA A 12 -22.93 -36.46 -26.76
C ALA A 12 -22.27 -36.58 -25.37
N VAL A 13 -20.94 -36.67 -25.33
CA VAL A 13 -20.18 -36.39 -24.11
C VAL A 13 -20.29 -34.88 -23.88
N VAL A 14 -21.22 -34.45 -23.05
CA VAL A 14 -21.17 -33.12 -22.44
C VAL A 14 -20.03 -33.15 -21.43
N GLY A 15 -18.82 -32.96 -21.93
CA GLY A 15 -17.67 -32.62 -21.11
C GLY A 15 -17.98 -31.26 -20.49
N SER A 16 -18.48 -31.27 -19.26
CA SER A 16 -18.53 -30.07 -18.44
C SER A 16 -17.07 -29.70 -18.18
N ALA A 17 -16.48 -28.89 -19.05
CA ALA A 17 -15.20 -28.27 -18.78
C ALA A 17 -15.43 -27.42 -17.53
N VAL A 18 -14.94 -27.94 -16.39
CA VAL A 18 -14.89 -27.22 -15.13
C VAL A 18 -13.84 -26.12 -15.35
N PHE A 19 -14.28 -25.01 -15.93
CA PHE A 19 -13.46 -23.80 -16.01
C PHE A 19 -13.32 -23.30 -14.57
N GLY A 20 -12.10 -23.44 -14.03
CA GLY A 20 -11.77 -22.96 -12.68
C GLY A 20 -12.01 -21.45 -12.60
N ALA A 21 -12.62 -21.00 -11.50
CA ALA A 21 -12.64 -19.58 -11.17
C ALA A 21 -11.20 -19.07 -11.00
N ALA A 22 -10.95 -17.75 -10.97
CA ALA A 22 -9.68 -17.33 -10.40
C ALA A 22 -9.68 -17.82 -8.98
N GLU A 23 -8.67 -18.61 -8.67
CA GLU A 23 -8.51 -19.08 -7.32
C GLU A 23 -7.86 -17.91 -6.61
N VAL A 24 -8.67 -17.20 -5.81
CA VAL A 24 -8.13 -16.48 -4.65
C VAL A 24 -7.09 -17.41 -4.05
N PRO A 25 -5.81 -16.99 -4.00
CA PRO A 25 -4.76 -17.90 -3.62
C PRO A 25 -5.11 -18.45 -2.23
N THR A 26 -5.00 -19.75 -2.06
CA THR A 26 -5.18 -20.35 -0.74
C THR A 26 -4.05 -19.88 0.17
N TRP A 27 -4.27 -19.91 1.48
CA TRP A 27 -3.18 -19.63 2.43
C TRP A 27 -1.99 -20.55 2.15
N GLU A 28 -2.25 -21.83 1.86
CA GLU A 28 -1.26 -22.79 1.40
C GLU A 28 -0.46 -22.26 0.21
N GLY A 29 -1.15 -21.86 -0.85
CA GLY A 29 -0.53 -21.35 -2.07
C GLY A 29 0.24 -20.04 -1.90
N LEU A 30 -0.03 -19.26 -0.84
CA LEU A 30 0.78 -18.10 -0.46
C LEU A 30 1.95 -18.46 0.45
N ARG A 31 1.85 -19.49 1.30
CA ARG A 31 2.95 -19.86 2.22
C ARG A 31 3.98 -20.80 1.62
N THR A 32 3.63 -21.60 0.60
CA THR A 32 4.56 -22.52 -0.08
C THR A 32 5.81 -21.84 -0.65
N PRO A 33 5.73 -20.67 -1.30
CA PRO A 33 6.90 -19.98 -1.83
C PRO A 33 7.70 -19.27 -0.74
N ALA A 34 8.99 -19.06 -1.01
CA ALA A 34 9.76 -18.04 -0.33
C ALA A 34 9.60 -16.69 -1.03
N TYR A 35 9.71 -15.60 -0.28
CA TYR A 35 9.70 -14.23 -0.80
C TYR A 35 11.08 -13.64 -0.64
N THR A 36 11.56 -12.88 -1.63
CA THR A 36 12.90 -12.28 -1.59
C THR A 36 12.91 -10.87 -2.16
N VAL A 37 13.94 -10.13 -1.81
CA VAL A 37 14.44 -9.01 -2.62
C VAL A 37 15.72 -9.46 -3.30
N ASN A 38 15.90 -9.10 -4.57
CA ASN A 38 17.07 -9.51 -5.34
C ASN A 38 18.16 -8.45 -5.35
N TYR A 39 19.39 -8.95 -5.39
CA TYR A 39 20.58 -8.18 -5.69
C TYR A 39 20.49 -7.65 -7.12
N HIS A 40 20.84 -6.38 -7.29
CA HIS A 40 20.97 -5.75 -8.59
C HIS A 40 22.23 -4.90 -8.56
N GLU A 41 23.10 -5.06 -9.56
CA GLU A 41 24.29 -4.22 -9.68
C GLU A 41 23.93 -2.95 -10.44
N TRP A 42 24.15 -1.80 -9.81
CA TRP A 42 24.06 -0.52 -10.50
C TRP A 42 25.29 -0.33 -11.38
N PHE A 43 25.26 -0.85 -12.61
CA PHE A 43 26.36 -0.69 -13.57
C PHE A 43 26.33 0.68 -14.25
N TRP A 44 27.19 1.59 -13.80
CA TRP A 44 27.40 2.94 -14.39
C TRP A 44 27.97 2.96 -15.82
N GLY A 45 28.15 1.81 -16.48
CA GLY A 45 28.92 1.69 -17.72
C GLY A 45 28.16 1.29 -18.98
N GLN A 46 26.90 0.87 -18.89
CA GLN A 46 26.13 0.45 -20.07
C GLN A 46 25.15 1.56 -20.48
N THR A 47 25.64 2.47 -21.31
CA THR A 47 24.86 3.56 -21.92
C THR A 47 24.06 3.12 -23.16
N ASP A 48 23.98 1.82 -23.45
CA ASP A 48 23.30 1.32 -24.65
C ASP A 48 21.77 1.26 -24.53
N GLY A 49 21.21 1.79 -23.43
CA GLY A 49 19.78 1.81 -23.18
C GLY A 49 19.19 0.43 -22.83
N THR A 50 20.01 -0.62 -22.74
CA THR A 50 19.58 -1.94 -22.28
C THR A 50 19.72 -2.04 -20.76
N HIS A 51 18.96 -1.21 -20.03
CA HIS A 51 18.89 -1.23 -18.57
C HIS A 51 18.19 -2.51 -18.06
N GLY A 52 18.83 -3.67 -18.20
CA GLY A 52 18.29 -4.97 -17.76
C GLY A 52 18.11 -5.07 -16.24
N ALA A 53 18.89 -4.31 -15.46
CA ALA A 53 18.83 -4.34 -14.00
C ALA A 53 17.44 -3.97 -13.45
N GLU A 54 16.69 -3.12 -14.14
CA GLU A 54 15.33 -2.73 -13.78
C GLU A 54 14.39 -3.94 -13.67
N LYS A 55 14.60 -4.96 -14.50
CA LYS A 55 13.78 -6.17 -14.58
C LYS A 55 13.98 -7.12 -13.40
N HIS A 56 14.95 -6.85 -12.52
CA HIS A 56 15.29 -7.72 -11.39
C HIS A 56 14.99 -7.12 -10.02
N GLN A 57 14.69 -5.81 -9.92
CA GLN A 57 14.40 -5.14 -8.66
C GLN A 57 13.02 -5.48 -8.06
N GLY A 58 12.75 -5.04 -6.83
CA GLY A 58 11.49 -5.28 -6.14
C GLY A 58 11.42 -6.61 -5.41
N ILE A 59 10.20 -7.02 -5.02
CA ILE A 59 9.95 -8.26 -4.30
C ILE A 59 9.58 -9.38 -5.29
N TRP A 60 10.17 -10.53 -5.06
CA TRP A 60 9.97 -11.75 -5.84
C TRP A 60 9.46 -12.88 -4.98
N ARG A 61 8.68 -13.73 -5.61
CA ARG A 61 8.20 -15.02 -5.12
C ARG A 61 9.04 -16.12 -5.78
N PHE A 62 9.64 -16.97 -4.97
CA PHE A 62 10.37 -18.17 -5.38
C PHE A 62 9.59 -19.41 -5.00
N ASP A 63 9.21 -20.20 -5.99
CA ASP A 63 8.60 -21.51 -5.80
C ASP A 63 9.70 -22.59 -5.82
N PRO A 64 10.07 -23.17 -4.67
CA PRO A 64 11.17 -24.13 -4.58
C PRO A 64 10.84 -25.48 -5.24
N GLU A 65 9.56 -25.84 -5.37
CA GLU A 65 9.15 -27.10 -6.00
C GLU A 65 9.30 -27.02 -7.52
N ARG A 66 8.95 -25.86 -8.08
CA ARG A 66 9.03 -25.61 -9.53
C ARG A 66 10.35 -24.99 -9.97
N ASN A 67 11.21 -24.61 -9.02
CA ASN A 67 12.40 -23.79 -9.26
C ASN A 67 12.07 -22.57 -10.15
N SER A 68 10.99 -21.86 -9.80
CA SER A 68 10.46 -20.77 -10.62
C SER A 68 10.38 -19.47 -9.84
N TRP A 69 10.65 -18.37 -10.53
CA TRP A 69 10.63 -17.02 -9.98
C TRP A 69 9.49 -16.24 -10.59
N ARG A 70 8.80 -15.46 -9.76
CA ARG A 70 7.80 -14.51 -10.23
C ARG A 70 7.89 -13.23 -9.43
N ARG A 71 7.91 -12.10 -10.12
CA ARG A 71 7.90 -10.80 -9.45
C ARG A 71 6.52 -10.56 -8.84
N LEU A 72 6.50 -10.23 -7.55
CA LEU A 72 5.28 -9.86 -6.83
C LEU A 72 5.02 -8.35 -6.97
N THR A 73 6.04 -7.55 -6.68
CA THR A 73 5.93 -6.08 -6.68
C THR A 73 7.22 -5.50 -7.27
N PRO A 74 7.18 -4.86 -8.45
CA PRO A 74 8.33 -4.12 -8.94
C PRO A 74 8.49 -2.83 -8.11
N PHE A 75 9.69 -2.57 -7.63
CA PHE A 75 10.10 -1.23 -7.18
C PHE A 75 11.61 -1.12 -7.14
N PHE A 76 12.09 0.12 -7.22
CA PHE A 76 13.50 0.41 -7.06
C PHE A 76 13.82 0.68 -5.59
N TYR A 77 14.83 0.01 -5.10
CA TYR A 77 15.42 0.30 -3.80
C TYR A 77 16.92 0.07 -3.88
N ASN A 78 17.69 1.13 -3.73
CA ASN A 78 19.14 1.05 -3.61
C ASN A 78 19.52 1.52 -2.21
N ALA A 79 20.12 0.66 -1.40
CA ALA A 79 20.54 1.02 -0.05
C ALA A 79 21.83 1.86 0.00
N LEU A 80 22.58 1.96 -1.10
CA LEU A 80 23.85 2.69 -1.12
C LEU A 80 23.83 3.77 -2.19
N GLY A 81 23.82 5.01 -1.72
CA GLY A 81 23.86 6.19 -2.58
C GLY A 81 25.21 6.43 -3.26
N TYR A 82 26.23 5.59 -2.99
CA TYR A 82 27.57 5.78 -3.54
C TYR A 82 27.78 4.98 -4.84
N PRO A 83 27.98 5.65 -6.00
CA PRO A 83 28.19 5.03 -7.32
C PRO A 83 29.29 3.97 -7.41
N ALA A 84 30.28 4.02 -6.50
CA ALA A 84 31.46 3.18 -6.54
C ALA A 84 31.38 1.93 -5.65
N SER A 85 30.28 1.74 -4.92
CA SER A 85 30.15 0.59 -4.01
C SER A 85 29.35 -0.54 -4.67
N HIS A 86 30.00 -1.68 -4.90
CA HIS A 86 29.40 -2.92 -5.45
C HIS A 86 28.44 -3.61 -4.46
N TYR A 87 27.72 -2.84 -3.63
CA TYR A 87 26.99 -3.37 -2.47
C TYR A 87 25.51 -2.94 -2.49
N SER A 88 24.94 -2.77 -3.68
CA SER A 88 23.52 -2.42 -3.86
C SER A 88 22.60 -3.45 -3.19
N GLY A 89 21.73 -2.97 -2.30
CA GLY A 89 20.77 -3.78 -1.53
C GLY A 89 21.26 -4.30 -0.16
N HIS A 90 22.54 -4.09 0.18
CA HIS A 90 23.05 -4.34 1.53
C HIS A 90 22.34 -3.45 2.57
N GLY A 91 21.98 -4.01 3.73
CA GLY A 91 21.21 -3.26 4.73
C GLY A 91 19.72 -3.21 4.45
N SER A 92 19.20 -4.14 3.64
CA SER A 92 17.78 -4.48 3.62
C SER A 92 17.51 -5.84 4.27
N TYR A 93 16.32 -6.00 4.83
CA TYR A 93 15.80 -7.28 5.30
C TYR A 93 14.33 -7.41 4.85
N LEU A 94 13.85 -8.63 4.71
CA LEU A 94 12.47 -8.93 4.36
C LEU A 94 11.97 -9.94 5.38
N THR A 95 10.90 -9.60 6.06
CA THR A 95 10.19 -10.48 6.99
C THR A 95 8.70 -10.54 6.61
N THR A 96 7.95 -11.32 7.36
CA THR A 96 6.49 -11.35 7.28
C THR A 96 5.86 -10.88 8.58
N THR A 97 4.67 -10.29 8.49
CA THR A 97 3.80 -9.94 9.62
C THR A 97 2.38 -10.36 9.29
N GLY A 98 1.98 -11.54 9.78
CA GLY A 98 0.70 -12.14 9.39
C GLY A 98 0.65 -12.45 7.89
N ASP A 99 -0.21 -11.76 7.15
CA ASP A 99 -0.40 -11.93 5.70
C ASP A 99 0.36 -10.89 4.83
N ARG A 100 1.25 -10.12 5.45
CA ARG A 100 2.04 -9.08 4.80
C ARG A 100 3.51 -9.44 4.75
N LEU A 101 4.20 -8.89 3.76
CA LEU A 101 5.65 -8.75 3.77
C LEU A 101 6.01 -7.40 4.36
N LEU A 102 7.00 -7.38 5.23
CA LEU A 102 7.62 -6.18 5.76
C LEU A 102 9.04 -6.10 5.20
N PHE A 103 9.25 -5.16 4.29
CA PHE A 103 10.56 -4.83 3.77
C PHE A 103 11.21 -3.77 4.67
N GLU A 104 12.31 -4.12 5.30
CA GLU A 104 13.08 -3.30 6.22
C GLU A 104 14.28 -2.71 5.49
N GLY A 105 14.15 -1.50 4.98
CA GLY A 105 15.24 -0.70 4.43
C GLY A 105 15.90 0.23 5.48
N LEU A 106 16.91 0.97 5.03
CA LEU A 106 17.68 1.91 5.86
C LEU A 106 16.82 3.12 6.24
N GLY A 107 16.14 3.10 7.38
CA GLY A 107 15.25 4.19 7.81
C GLY A 107 13.87 4.20 7.16
N VAL A 108 13.51 3.12 6.46
CA VAL A 108 12.18 2.93 5.89
C VAL A 108 11.74 1.48 6.04
N TRP A 109 10.52 1.29 6.48
CA TRP A 109 9.80 0.04 6.42
C TRP A 109 8.68 0.18 5.39
N ILE A 110 8.53 -0.82 4.53
CA ILE A 110 7.49 -0.88 3.51
C ILE A 110 6.71 -2.18 3.72
N GLU A 111 5.39 -2.06 3.90
CA GLU A 111 4.53 -3.22 3.97
C GLU A 111 3.86 -3.50 2.63
N VAL A 112 3.82 -4.77 2.26
CA VAL A 112 3.22 -5.26 1.03
C VAL A 112 2.23 -6.37 1.34
N ASP A 113 1.01 -6.24 0.82
CA ASP A 113 0.01 -7.31 0.86
C ASP A 113 0.45 -8.45 -0.06
N VAL A 114 0.59 -9.66 0.49
CA VAL A 114 1.19 -10.78 -0.24
C VAL A 114 0.29 -11.28 -1.39
N ALA A 115 -1.03 -11.21 -1.23
CA ALA A 115 -1.97 -11.73 -2.22
C ALA A 115 -2.01 -10.85 -3.48
N SER A 116 -2.01 -9.54 -3.29
CA SER A 116 -2.11 -8.56 -4.37
C SER A 116 -0.76 -8.04 -4.87
N GLY A 117 0.25 -7.97 -4.00
CA GLY A 117 1.49 -7.22 -4.24
C GLY A 117 1.34 -5.71 -4.00
N ARG A 118 0.24 -5.24 -3.40
CA ARG A 118 0.01 -3.81 -3.13
C ARG A 118 0.85 -3.33 -1.94
N PHE A 119 1.44 -2.14 -2.06
CA PHE A 119 1.96 -1.39 -0.92
C PHE A 119 0.85 -0.99 0.07
N VAL A 120 0.95 -1.41 1.32
CA VAL A 120 -0.03 -1.11 2.36
C VAL A 120 0.35 0.17 3.09
N ARG A 121 1.58 0.27 3.56
CA ARG A 121 2.07 1.42 4.31
C ARG A 121 3.58 1.56 4.16
N ARG A 122 4.07 2.75 4.46
CA ARG A 122 5.49 3.07 4.49
C ARG A 122 5.80 3.92 5.72
N TYR A 123 6.70 3.49 6.58
CA TYR A 123 6.99 4.29 7.76
C TYR A 123 8.44 4.17 8.14
N THR A 124 8.95 5.18 8.83
CA THR A 124 10.23 5.03 9.49
C THR A 124 10.01 4.20 10.74
N PRO A 125 10.79 3.13 10.96
CA PRO A 125 10.79 2.51 12.26
C PRO A 125 11.30 3.57 13.24
N GLY A 126 10.53 3.92 14.28
CA GLY A 126 10.88 4.98 15.22
C GLY A 126 12.28 4.80 15.81
N PHE A 127 13.28 5.53 15.30
CA PHE A 127 14.65 5.48 15.81
C PHE A 127 14.66 5.82 17.29
N PHE A 128 15.56 5.20 18.05
CA PHE A 128 15.87 5.71 19.38
C PHE A 128 16.30 7.16 19.23
N ARG A 129 15.50 8.10 19.76
CA ARG A 129 15.95 9.48 19.88
C ARG A 129 17.30 9.50 20.58
N GLY A 130 18.30 10.06 19.92
CA GLY A 130 19.66 10.16 20.43
C GLY A 130 20.60 8.99 20.12
N VAL A 131 20.19 7.97 19.36
CA VAL A 131 21.09 6.89 18.89
C VAL A 131 21.22 6.85 17.37
N GLY A 132 21.34 8.06 16.78
CA GLY A 132 21.32 8.29 15.33
C GLY A 132 22.13 7.26 14.54
N GLY A 133 21.48 6.68 13.54
CA GLY A 133 22.11 5.74 12.60
C GLY A 133 22.06 4.26 12.97
N TRP A 134 21.45 3.84 14.09
CA TRP A 134 21.25 2.42 14.39
C TRP A 134 19.88 1.89 13.96
N GLN A 135 19.82 0.68 13.40
CA GLN A 135 18.58 -0.03 13.07
C GLN A 135 18.63 -1.48 13.55
N VAL A 136 17.49 -2.09 13.88
CA VAL A 136 17.39 -3.54 14.08
C VAL A 136 16.72 -4.14 12.86
N GLN A 137 17.31 -5.21 12.33
CA GLN A 137 16.76 -5.94 11.19
C GLN A 137 16.66 -7.43 11.50
N GLY A 138 15.52 -8.05 11.20
CA GLY A 138 15.33 -9.48 11.44
C GLY A 138 13.86 -9.91 11.43
N PRO A 139 13.54 -11.12 11.93
CA PRO A 139 12.16 -11.60 11.95
C PRO A 139 11.25 -10.68 12.78
N ALA A 140 10.14 -10.29 12.18
CA ALA A 140 9.00 -9.72 12.90
C ALA A 140 8.16 -10.84 13.51
N ILE A 141 7.83 -10.70 14.79
CA ILE A 141 7.00 -11.64 15.55
C ILE A 141 5.73 -10.89 15.95
N GLY A 142 4.58 -11.39 15.52
CA GLY A 142 3.28 -10.84 15.89
C GLY A 142 2.85 -11.22 17.31
N SER A 143 1.84 -10.53 17.85
CA SER A 143 1.32 -10.78 19.21
C SER A 143 0.96 -12.25 19.48
N ALA A 144 0.29 -12.92 18.54
CA ALA A 144 -0.12 -14.32 18.70
C ALA A 144 1.07 -15.29 18.79
N GLU A 145 2.07 -15.11 17.93
CA GLU A 145 3.29 -15.92 17.91
C GLU A 145 4.16 -15.64 19.15
N GLY A 146 4.29 -14.37 19.52
CA GLY A 146 5.07 -13.93 20.67
C GLY A 146 4.49 -14.42 22.00
N ALA A 147 3.16 -14.37 22.16
CA ALA A 147 2.48 -14.76 23.40
C ALA A 147 2.80 -16.20 23.83
N GLY A 148 2.87 -17.15 22.88
CA GLY A 148 3.23 -18.54 23.17
C GLY A 148 4.65 -18.73 23.70
N LEU A 149 5.55 -17.79 23.41
CA LEU A 149 6.95 -17.82 23.81
C LEU A 149 7.26 -16.85 24.96
N GLY A 150 6.30 -16.04 25.40
CA GLY A 150 6.51 -14.93 26.32
C GLY A 150 7.28 -13.75 25.69
N LEU A 151 7.34 -13.67 24.37
CA LEU A 151 7.90 -12.53 23.64
C LEU A 151 6.81 -11.48 23.42
N ALA A 152 7.19 -10.21 23.53
CA ALA A 152 6.32 -9.14 23.03
C ALA A 152 6.44 -9.06 21.50
N GLU A 153 5.41 -8.52 20.86
CA GLU A 153 5.42 -8.23 19.43
C GLU A 153 6.55 -7.24 19.07
N GLY A 154 7.22 -7.49 17.93
CA GLY A 154 8.39 -6.70 17.54
C GLY A 154 9.22 -7.32 16.41
N VAL A 155 10.19 -6.56 15.92
CA VAL A 155 11.27 -7.05 15.05
C VAL A 155 12.45 -7.47 15.93
N PHE A 156 12.97 -8.68 15.69
CA PHE A 156 14.04 -9.25 16.49
C PHE A 156 15.30 -9.39 15.65
N GLY A 157 16.39 -8.73 16.05
CA GLY A 157 17.63 -8.82 15.29
C GLY A 157 18.84 -8.19 15.97
N PRO A 158 20.04 -8.38 15.42
CA PRO A 158 21.19 -7.60 15.82
C PRO A 158 21.04 -6.13 15.37
N PRO A 159 21.60 -5.16 16.12
CA PRO A 159 21.58 -3.77 15.74
C PRO A 159 22.67 -3.54 14.68
N ARG A 160 22.37 -2.71 13.68
CA ARG A 160 23.28 -2.38 12.58
C ARG A 160 23.47 -0.88 12.51
N CYS A 161 24.72 -0.44 12.39
CA CYS A 161 25.05 0.96 12.18
C CYS A 161 24.92 1.32 10.70
N VAL A 162 23.80 1.94 10.35
CA VAL A 162 23.45 2.42 9.00
C VAL A 162 24.45 3.43 8.47
N ARG A 163 24.96 4.32 9.33
CA ARG A 163 25.94 5.36 8.93
C ARG A 163 27.23 4.76 8.39
N LYS A 164 27.71 3.68 9.02
CA LYS A 164 28.91 2.94 8.60
C LYS A 164 28.75 2.33 7.21
N GLU A 165 27.55 1.83 6.89
CA GLU A 165 27.25 1.25 5.58
C GLU A 165 27.18 2.33 4.48
N LEU A 166 26.61 3.49 4.78
CA LEU A 166 26.35 4.54 3.80
C LEU A 166 27.58 5.35 3.39
N SER A 167 28.45 5.69 4.34
CA SER A 167 29.47 6.70 4.11
C SER A 167 30.74 6.15 3.46
N ALA A 168 30.95 4.82 3.45
CA ALA A 168 32.24 4.18 3.16
C ALA A 168 33.45 4.82 3.90
N MET A 169 33.18 5.69 4.87
CA MET A 169 34.12 6.52 5.63
C MET A 169 33.90 6.22 7.11
N ALA A 170 34.99 6.08 7.86
CA ALA A 170 35.05 5.42 9.17
C ALA A 170 34.31 6.12 10.34
N GLU A 171 33.34 7.00 10.07
CA GLU A 171 32.50 7.58 11.12
C GLU A 171 31.50 6.53 11.62
N LEU A 172 31.93 5.84 12.67
CA LEU A 172 31.13 4.88 13.41
C LEU A 172 29.97 5.61 14.10
N CYS A 173 28.79 5.02 14.08
CA CYS A 173 27.72 5.41 14.99
C CYS A 173 28.26 5.42 16.42
N GLU A 174 27.83 6.38 17.23
CA GLU A 174 28.16 6.38 18.65
C GLU A 174 27.76 5.02 19.26
N PRO A 175 28.58 4.44 20.17
CA PRO A 175 28.25 3.18 20.80
C PRO A 175 26.85 3.21 21.42
N LEU A 176 26.00 2.27 21.01
CA LEU A 176 24.63 2.16 21.51
C LEU A 176 24.67 1.68 22.98
N ALA A 177 24.22 2.53 23.90
CA ALA A 177 23.95 2.12 25.28
C ALA A 177 22.63 1.35 25.33
N ILE A 178 22.59 0.22 26.02
CA ILE A 178 21.43 -0.68 26.03
C ILE A 178 20.83 -0.72 27.44
N PRO A 179 19.78 0.08 27.73
CA PRO A 179 19.10 -0.01 29.01
C PRO A 179 18.55 -1.42 29.25
N PRO A 180 18.57 -1.95 30.49
CA PRO A 180 19.16 -1.37 31.69
C PRO A 180 20.67 -1.65 31.86
N SER A 181 21.31 -2.31 30.90
CA SER A 181 22.75 -2.60 30.98
C SER A 181 23.58 -1.35 30.68
N GLU A 182 24.64 -1.10 31.45
CA GLU A 182 25.64 -0.10 31.06
C GLU A 182 26.53 -0.58 29.88
N ALA A 183 26.20 -1.73 29.27
CA ALA A 183 26.93 -2.26 28.13
C ALA A 183 26.76 -1.31 26.94
N LYS A 184 27.91 -0.88 26.40
CA LYS A 184 27.99 -0.14 25.16
C LYS A 184 28.30 -1.11 24.02
N VAL A 185 27.43 -1.14 23.04
CA VAL A 185 27.62 -1.91 21.80
C VAL A 185 28.33 -1.00 20.80
N SER A 186 29.63 -1.22 20.62
CA SER A 186 30.48 -0.55 19.62
C SER A 186 30.71 -1.43 18.38
N GLY A 187 29.82 -1.36 17.40
CA GLY A 187 29.87 -2.18 16.18
C GLY A 187 28.78 -3.26 16.11
N ASP A 188 28.84 -4.10 15.08
CA ASP A 188 27.79 -5.08 14.76
C ASP A 188 27.86 -6.29 15.73
N PHE A 189 27.36 -6.12 16.96
CA PHE A 189 27.35 -7.17 17.98
C PHE A 189 26.12 -8.10 17.87
N ALA A 190 26.24 -9.31 18.42
CA ALA A 190 25.25 -10.40 18.31
C ALA A 190 24.25 -10.47 19.47
N VAL A 191 24.03 -9.36 20.16
CA VAL A 191 22.92 -9.29 21.13
C VAL A 191 21.63 -9.25 20.32
N LEU A 192 20.69 -10.13 20.66
CA LEU A 192 19.39 -10.13 20.02
C LEU A 192 18.54 -9.04 20.67
N PHE A 193 18.19 -8.03 19.87
CA PHE A 193 17.33 -6.94 20.32
C PHE A 193 15.93 -7.12 19.82
N ARG A 194 14.97 -6.78 20.67
CA ARG A 194 13.61 -6.49 20.25
C ARG A 194 13.52 -5.01 19.87
N TRP A 195 12.92 -4.77 18.72
CA TRP A 195 12.38 -3.49 18.33
C TRP A 195 10.85 -3.58 18.42
N ALA A 196 10.21 -2.75 19.26
CA ALA A 196 8.76 -2.78 19.40
C ALA A 196 8.06 -2.41 18.09
N GLN A 197 7.03 -3.17 17.68
CA GLN A 197 6.20 -2.74 16.56
C GLN A 197 5.64 -1.34 16.86
N PRO A 198 5.33 -0.53 15.83
CA PRO A 198 5.10 0.88 16.03
C PRO A 198 3.88 1.27 16.89
N SER A 199 3.00 0.32 17.20
CA SER A 199 1.86 0.51 18.12
C SER A 199 2.22 0.33 19.60
N GLY A 200 3.45 -0.09 19.93
CA GLY A 200 3.89 -0.37 21.30
C GLY A 200 4.55 0.84 21.99
N PRO A 201 4.38 0.99 23.32
CA PRO A 201 4.62 2.27 23.99
C PRO A 201 6.09 2.69 24.18
N GLU A 202 7.05 1.79 24.00
CA GLU A 202 8.46 2.15 24.09
C GLU A 202 9.29 1.21 23.22
N THR A 203 10.22 1.76 22.45
CA THR A 203 11.32 1.01 21.87
C THR A 203 12.19 0.48 23.02
N GLN A 204 11.81 -0.65 23.59
CA GLN A 204 12.63 -1.32 24.60
C GLN A 204 13.58 -2.27 23.87
N LEU A 205 14.86 -1.91 23.83
CA LEU A 205 15.96 -2.85 23.61
C LEU A 205 15.92 -3.88 24.74
N ALA A 206 15.12 -4.93 24.59
CA ALA A 206 15.18 -6.06 25.48
C ALA A 206 16.40 -6.90 25.07
N ASP A 207 17.46 -6.85 25.88
CA ASP A 207 18.52 -7.85 25.83
C ASP A 207 17.90 -9.18 26.23
N LEU A 208 17.70 -10.07 25.25
CA LEU A 208 17.35 -11.44 25.53
C LEU A 208 18.59 -12.14 26.10
N ARG A 209 18.83 -11.92 27.40
CA ARG A 209 20.09 -12.26 28.06
C ARG A 209 20.48 -13.72 27.89
N GLY A 210 21.74 -13.87 27.55
CA GLY A 210 22.51 -15.09 27.62
C GLY A 210 23.68 -14.92 26.67
N THR A 211 24.75 -14.26 27.13
CA THR A 211 25.93 -14.01 26.29
C THR A 211 26.39 -15.33 25.67
N PRO A 212 26.21 -15.53 24.35
CA PRO A 212 26.90 -16.61 23.68
C PRO A 212 28.39 -16.44 23.97
N ASP A 213 29.13 -17.54 24.06
CA ASP A 213 30.58 -17.49 24.06
C ASP A 213 31.04 -16.49 22.99
N GLN A 214 31.83 -15.48 23.34
CA GLN A 214 32.28 -14.43 22.41
C GLN A 214 32.93 -15.04 21.15
N THR A 215 33.43 -16.27 21.25
CA THR A 215 33.97 -17.03 20.12
C THR A 215 32.94 -17.39 19.05
N LEU A 216 31.63 -17.41 19.35
CA LEU A 216 30.56 -17.55 18.36
C LEU A 216 30.32 -16.25 17.57
N LEU A 217 30.94 -15.14 17.98
CA LEU A 217 30.53 -13.78 17.65
C LEU A 217 31.64 -12.93 17.02
N ASP A 218 32.71 -13.55 16.50
CA ASP A 218 33.83 -12.82 15.89
C ASP A 218 33.38 -11.79 14.83
N ASN A 219 34.05 -10.64 14.86
CA ASN A 219 33.65 -9.35 14.28
C ASN A 219 33.59 -9.26 12.74
N ASN A 220 33.82 -10.36 12.02
CA ASN A 220 34.02 -10.32 10.57
C ASN A 220 32.91 -11.01 9.76
N SER A 221 31.76 -11.32 10.38
CA SER A 221 30.64 -11.97 9.69
C SER A 221 29.69 -10.94 9.07
N TRP A 222 30.06 -10.50 7.87
CA TRP A 222 29.09 -10.08 6.87
C TRP A 222 28.01 -11.18 6.77
N GLY A 223 26.73 -10.84 6.87
CA GLY A 223 25.65 -11.81 6.68
C GLY A 223 25.17 -12.58 7.93
N ARG A 224 25.21 -11.96 9.13
CA ARG A 224 24.42 -12.50 10.25
C ARG A 224 22.94 -12.44 9.89
N VAL A 225 22.33 -13.61 9.77
CA VAL A 225 20.91 -13.74 9.50
C VAL A 225 20.27 -14.50 10.64
N LEU A 226 19.25 -13.87 11.21
CA LEU A 226 18.36 -14.46 12.18
C LEU A 226 17.10 -14.89 11.43
N SER A 227 16.56 -16.06 11.77
CA SER A 227 15.26 -16.50 11.29
C SER A 227 14.46 -17.07 12.45
N PHE A 228 13.16 -16.78 12.48
CA PHE A 228 12.28 -17.29 13.53
C PHE A 228 11.70 -18.64 13.15
N ASP A 229 11.70 -19.58 14.10
CA ASP A 229 11.10 -20.90 14.00
C ASP A 229 10.05 -21.04 15.09
N ALA A 230 8.82 -20.68 14.73
CA ALA A 230 7.67 -20.75 15.63
C ALA A 230 7.40 -22.19 16.09
N GLY A 231 7.64 -23.19 15.23
CA GLY A 231 7.38 -24.61 15.52
C GLY A 231 8.29 -25.16 16.62
N ARG A 232 9.55 -24.73 16.65
CA ARG A 232 10.51 -25.06 17.72
C ARG A 232 10.57 -24.03 18.84
N GLY A 233 9.89 -22.90 18.68
CA GLY A 233 9.83 -21.82 19.65
C GLY A 233 11.17 -21.13 19.86
N GLY A 234 11.85 -20.72 18.80
CA GLY A 234 13.16 -20.08 18.91
C GLY A 234 13.67 -19.46 17.62
N PHE A 235 14.95 -19.09 17.61
CA PHE A 235 15.60 -18.48 16.46
C PHE A 235 16.72 -19.35 15.92
N TRP A 236 16.84 -19.40 14.60
CA TRP A 236 18.03 -19.87 13.92
C TRP A 236 18.98 -18.70 13.70
N LEU A 237 20.23 -18.86 14.13
CA LEU A 237 21.33 -17.96 13.86
C LEU A 237 22.34 -18.67 12.96
N SER A 238 22.57 -18.14 11.77
CA SER A 238 23.69 -18.55 10.92
C SER A 238 24.91 -17.68 11.22
N SER A 239 26.02 -18.31 11.58
CA SER A 239 27.29 -17.64 11.84
C SER A 239 28.42 -18.29 11.04
N TYR A 240 29.28 -17.45 10.46
CA TYR A 240 30.48 -17.90 9.75
C TYR A 240 31.67 -17.87 10.70
N LEU A 241 32.12 -19.04 11.15
CA LEU A 241 33.17 -19.21 12.15
C LEU A 241 34.32 -20.05 11.61
N ASN A 242 35.54 -19.48 11.53
CA ASN A 242 36.75 -20.19 11.11
C ASN A 242 36.60 -20.93 9.76
N ARG A 243 35.99 -20.27 8.77
CA ARG A 243 35.66 -20.86 7.44
C ARG A 243 34.61 -21.97 7.43
N ASN A 244 33.91 -22.19 8.54
CA ASN A 244 32.78 -23.11 8.60
C ASN A 244 31.51 -22.34 8.94
N THR A 245 30.42 -22.66 8.25
CA THR A 245 29.10 -22.15 8.61
C THR A 245 28.55 -22.98 9.75
N ALA A 246 28.25 -22.32 10.87
CA ALA A 246 27.55 -22.92 12.00
C ALA A 246 26.11 -22.43 12.02
N LEU A 247 25.18 -23.38 12.08
CA LEU A 247 23.78 -23.11 12.36
C LEU A 247 23.53 -23.33 13.85
N VAL A 248 23.06 -22.29 14.53
CA VAL A 248 22.81 -22.29 15.97
C VAL A 248 21.32 -22.08 16.20
N PHE A 249 20.67 -23.00 16.90
CA PHE A 249 19.30 -22.81 17.36
C PHE A 249 19.31 -22.19 18.76
N LEU A 250 18.59 -21.08 18.92
CA LEU A 250 18.44 -20.32 20.14
C LEU A 250 16.97 -20.46 20.62
N PRO A 251 16.66 -21.46 21.46
CA PRO A 251 15.31 -21.65 21.97
C PRO A 251 14.87 -20.49 22.85
N VAL A 252 13.59 -20.15 22.83
CA VAL A 252 12.99 -19.12 23.68
C VAL A 252 12.06 -19.78 24.69
N ARG A 253 12.20 -19.40 25.97
CA ARG A 253 11.33 -19.84 27.06
C ARG A 253 10.97 -18.66 27.94
N ASN A 254 9.67 -18.39 28.09
CA ASN A 254 9.16 -17.30 28.94
C ASN A 254 9.80 -15.94 28.63
N GLY A 255 9.96 -15.63 27.35
CA GLY A 255 10.53 -14.37 26.87
C GLY A 255 12.05 -14.25 26.98
N VAL A 256 12.77 -15.35 27.24
CA VAL A 256 14.23 -15.36 27.40
C VAL A 256 14.86 -16.42 26.51
N LEU A 257 16.04 -16.15 25.95
CA LEU A 257 16.82 -17.17 25.22
C LEU A 257 17.36 -18.21 26.20
N ASP A 258 16.96 -19.47 26.02
CA ASP A 258 17.42 -20.60 26.81
C ASP A 258 18.80 -21.08 26.31
N MET A 259 19.84 -20.38 26.74
CA MET A 259 21.22 -20.67 26.34
C MET A 259 21.71 -22.07 26.75
N ALA A 260 21.09 -22.68 27.77
CA ALA A 260 21.45 -24.04 28.20
C ALA A 260 21.00 -25.12 27.21
N SER A 261 20.00 -24.81 26.38
CA SER A 261 19.42 -25.72 25.38
C SER A 261 19.86 -25.39 23.95
N VAL A 262 20.89 -24.55 23.77
CA VAL A 262 21.39 -24.18 22.45
C VAL A 262 21.91 -25.40 21.72
N SER A 263 21.35 -25.66 20.53
CA SER A 263 21.84 -26.71 19.65
C SER A 263 22.70 -26.09 18.55
N ARG A 264 23.90 -26.65 18.36
CA ARG A 264 24.83 -26.20 17.32
C ARG A 264 25.03 -27.31 16.30
N ARG A 265 24.92 -26.96 15.03
CA ARG A 265 25.23 -27.84 13.91
C ARG A 265 26.25 -27.15 13.01
N THR A 266 27.42 -27.76 12.86
CA THR A 266 28.42 -27.30 11.89
C THR A 266 28.07 -27.91 10.54
N LEU A 267 27.84 -27.08 9.53
CA LEU A 267 27.60 -27.53 8.18
C LEU A 267 28.94 -27.81 7.50
N PRO A 268 29.12 -28.96 6.81
CA PRO A 268 30.29 -29.21 5.99
C PRO A 268 30.51 -28.09 4.98
N PRO A 269 31.77 -27.65 4.72
CA PRO A 269 32.07 -26.65 3.70
C PRO A 269 31.50 -26.97 2.32
N SER A 270 31.42 -28.26 1.96
CA SER A 270 30.81 -28.71 0.70
C SER A 270 29.32 -28.39 0.58
N LEU A 271 28.60 -28.24 1.69
CA LEU A 271 27.19 -27.88 1.68
C LEU A 271 27.00 -26.39 1.43
N VAL A 272 27.88 -25.55 1.98
CA VAL A 272 27.60 -24.12 2.07
C VAL A 272 28.48 -23.26 1.16
N GLY A 273 29.66 -23.74 0.76
CA GLY A 273 30.66 -22.93 0.06
C GLY A 273 31.49 -22.07 1.01
N ASP A 274 32.37 -21.25 0.45
CA ASP A 274 33.37 -20.51 1.22
C ASP A 274 32.81 -19.26 1.90
N TYR A 275 31.68 -18.70 1.46
CA TYR A 275 31.10 -17.48 2.03
C TYR A 275 29.57 -17.46 1.97
N VAL A 276 28.90 -17.31 3.12
CA VAL A 276 27.42 -17.19 3.21
C VAL A 276 27.02 -15.73 3.22
N LYS A 277 26.18 -15.34 2.26
CA LYS A 277 25.56 -14.00 2.22
C LYS A 277 24.23 -13.97 2.98
N LEU A 278 23.45 -15.06 2.88
CA LEU A 278 22.10 -15.17 3.39
C LEU A 278 21.86 -16.58 3.92
N ALA A 279 21.12 -16.69 5.02
CA ALA A 279 20.62 -17.95 5.56
C ALA A 279 19.22 -17.73 6.15
N GLN A 280 18.17 -18.33 5.57
CA GLN A 280 16.80 -18.15 6.04
C GLN A 280 16.12 -19.49 6.34
N TYR A 281 15.49 -19.60 7.51
CA TYR A 281 14.64 -20.73 7.85
C TYR A 281 13.28 -20.66 7.13
N SER A 282 12.85 -21.81 6.60
CA SER A 282 11.53 -22.03 6.05
C SER A 282 10.81 -23.12 6.88
N PRO A 283 9.68 -22.79 7.52
CA PRO A 283 8.89 -23.76 8.26
C PRO A 283 8.15 -24.77 7.35
N MET A 284 8.06 -24.49 6.05
CA MET A 284 7.29 -25.31 5.09
C MET A 284 7.91 -26.68 4.86
N ASP A 285 9.21 -26.69 4.63
CA ASP A 285 10.01 -27.85 4.27
C ASP A 285 11.10 -28.14 5.32
N ASP A 286 10.98 -27.49 6.47
CA ASP A 286 11.92 -27.60 7.58
C ASP A 286 13.39 -27.46 7.14
N ALA A 287 13.65 -26.45 6.30
CA ALA A 287 14.93 -26.26 5.63
C ALA A 287 15.50 -24.87 5.85
N MET A 288 16.82 -24.76 5.74
CA MET A 288 17.53 -23.49 5.67
C MET A 288 17.92 -23.19 4.23
N TYR A 289 17.45 -22.07 3.71
CA TYR A 289 17.82 -21.52 2.41
C TYR A 289 19.09 -20.70 2.54
N TYR A 290 20.03 -20.89 1.65
CA TYR A 290 21.32 -20.21 1.64
C TYR A 290 21.59 -19.57 0.29
N VAL A 291 22.15 -18.36 0.36
CA VAL A 291 22.92 -17.81 -0.75
C VAL A 291 24.38 -17.80 -0.34
N SER A 292 25.22 -18.48 -1.13
CA SER A 292 26.65 -18.48 -0.92
C SER A 292 27.41 -17.98 -2.13
N GLN A 293 28.64 -17.55 -1.92
CA GLN A 293 29.56 -17.14 -2.98
C GLN A 293 30.86 -17.93 -2.83
N SER A 294 31.43 -18.39 -3.95
CA SER A 294 32.71 -19.12 -3.93
C SER A 294 33.90 -18.24 -3.57
N ASP A 295 33.85 -16.95 -3.92
CA ASP A 295 34.83 -15.91 -3.58
C ASP A 295 34.15 -14.53 -3.73
N PRO A 296 34.74 -13.39 -3.30
CA PRO A 296 34.08 -12.08 -3.37
C PRO A 296 33.59 -11.65 -4.77
N LEU A 297 34.19 -12.19 -5.84
CA LEU A 297 33.84 -11.94 -7.25
C LEU A 297 33.19 -13.16 -7.92
N GLY A 298 33.05 -14.26 -7.18
CA GLY A 298 32.68 -15.57 -7.69
C GLY A 298 31.19 -15.72 -7.93
N GLU A 299 30.84 -16.83 -8.58
CA GLU A 299 29.45 -17.20 -8.81
C GLU A 299 28.71 -17.37 -7.47
N SER A 300 27.54 -16.75 -7.37
CA SER A 300 26.65 -16.96 -6.23
C SER A 300 25.81 -18.21 -6.48
N SER A 301 25.69 -19.07 -5.47
CA SER A 301 24.83 -20.24 -5.51
C SER A 301 23.67 -20.08 -4.54
N PHE A 302 22.46 -20.41 -4.99
CA PHE A 302 21.27 -20.46 -4.17
C PHE A 302 20.85 -21.91 -3.97
N PHE A 303 20.69 -22.34 -2.73
CA PHE A 303 20.37 -23.72 -2.39
C PHE A 303 19.61 -23.78 -1.06
N LYS A 304 18.97 -24.91 -0.79
CA LYS A 304 18.45 -25.22 0.54
C LYS A 304 19.17 -26.42 1.16
N VAL A 305 19.21 -26.45 2.49
CA VAL A 305 19.69 -27.57 3.31
C VAL A 305 18.55 -28.02 4.21
N ASP A 306 18.11 -29.26 4.05
CA ASP A 306 17.08 -29.88 4.89
C ASP A 306 17.62 -30.05 6.33
N LEU A 307 16.86 -29.64 7.35
CA LEU A 307 17.34 -29.71 8.73
C LEU A 307 17.18 -31.10 9.36
N THR A 308 16.45 -32.01 8.74
CA THR A 308 16.30 -33.39 9.20
C THR A 308 17.51 -34.23 8.78
N ASP A 309 17.89 -34.18 7.50
CA ASP A 309 18.92 -35.07 6.95
C ASP A 309 20.17 -34.36 6.39
N LEU A 310 20.19 -33.02 6.43
CA LEU A 310 21.27 -32.17 5.91
C LEU A 310 21.53 -32.34 4.41
N THR A 311 20.54 -32.79 3.64
CA THR A 311 20.64 -32.85 2.19
C THR A 311 20.60 -31.45 1.57
N ARG A 312 21.48 -31.22 0.59
CA ARG A 312 21.54 -29.97 -0.17
C ARG A 312 20.78 -30.10 -1.47
N THR A 313 19.87 -29.17 -1.72
CA THR A 313 19.22 -28.99 -3.02
C THR A 313 19.64 -27.65 -3.62
N THR A 314 20.43 -27.68 -4.70
CA THR A 314 20.86 -26.47 -5.40
C THR A 314 19.82 -26.05 -6.44
N PHE A 315 19.46 -24.78 -6.42
CA PHE A 315 18.56 -24.18 -7.38
C PHE A 315 19.39 -23.59 -8.51
N VAL A 316 19.20 -24.12 -9.72
CA VAL A 316 19.86 -23.59 -10.91
C VAL A 316 19.02 -22.43 -11.42
N ASN A 317 19.56 -21.23 -11.37
CA ASN A 317 18.95 -20.08 -12.01
C ASN A 317 19.30 -20.11 -13.51
N SER A 318 18.29 -20.06 -14.38
CA SER A 318 18.50 -19.98 -15.83
C SER A 318 19.21 -18.69 -16.24
N ASP A 319 19.15 -17.66 -15.39
CA ASP A 319 19.97 -16.45 -15.50
C ASP A 319 20.81 -16.26 -14.22
N PRO A 320 22.01 -16.86 -14.14
CA PRO A 320 22.84 -16.88 -12.93
C PRO A 320 23.29 -15.50 -12.44
N LYS A 321 23.15 -14.44 -13.26
CA LYS A 321 23.50 -13.07 -12.86
C LYS A 321 22.30 -12.24 -12.38
N ALA A 322 21.08 -12.66 -12.69
CA ALA A 322 19.89 -11.83 -12.53
C ALA A 322 19.17 -11.94 -11.18
N MET A 323 19.27 -13.08 -10.46
CA MET A 323 18.46 -13.31 -9.26
C MET A 323 19.29 -13.93 -8.16
N ILE A 324 20.00 -13.09 -7.40
CA ILE A 324 20.67 -13.47 -6.18
C ILE A 324 19.85 -12.89 -5.02
N PRO A 325 19.11 -13.70 -4.25
CA PRO A 325 18.38 -13.26 -3.07
C PRO A 325 19.31 -12.54 -2.08
N ILE A 326 18.91 -11.36 -1.60
CA ILE A 326 19.63 -10.66 -0.51
C ILE A 326 19.03 -11.02 0.85
N THR A 327 17.72 -11.25 0.87
CA THR A 327 16.95 -11.57 2.06
C THR A 327 15.78 -12.46 1.68
N LEU A 328 15.35 -13.35 2.57
CA LEU A 328 14.23 -14.25 2.31
C LEU A 328 13.22 -14.17 3.45
N ALA A 329 11.94 -14.30 3.12
CA ALA A 329 10.85 -14.36 4.06
C ALA A 329 9.89 -15.49 3.68
N SER A 330 9.22 -16.06 4.67
CA SER A 330 8.15 -17.02 4.46
C SER A 330 6.97 -16.63 5.33
N LEU A 331 5.75 -16.85 4.84
CA LEU A 331 4.56 -16.61 5.64
C LEU A 331 4.49 -17.60 6.82
N PRO A 332 3.84 -17.21 7.93
CA PRO A 332 3.64 -18.11 9.05
C PRO A 332 2.77 -19.31 8.68
N GLN A 333 2.85 -20.37 9.48
CA GLN A 333 2.12 -21.61 9.21
C GLN A 333 0.60 -21.39 9.20
N LEU A 334 0.09 -20.57 10.11
CA LEU A 334 -1.31 -20.24 10.21
C LEU A 334 -1.54 -18.80 9.76
N PRO A 335 -2.66 -18.50 9.07
CA PRO A 335 -3.04 -17.12 8.79
C PRO A 335 -3.33 -16.39 10.11
N PRO A 336 -3.39 -15.05 10.09
CA PRO A 336 -3.99 -14.28 11.18
C PRO A 336 -5.36 -14.84 11.56
N SER A 337 -5.74 -14.76 12.83
CA SER A 337 -7.10 -15.12 13.26
C SER A 337 -8.11 -14.01 13.00
N THR A 338 -7.65 -12.77 12.98
CA THR A 338 -8.43 -11.55 12.93
C THR A 338 -7.97 -10.68 11.78
N PHE A 339 -8.94 -10.02 11.16
CA PHE A 339 -8.75 -9.00 10.16
C PHE A 339 -9.31 -7.69 10.70
N GLU A 340 -8.44 -6.68 10.78
CA GLU A 340 -8.77 -5.36 11.28
C GLU A 340 -8.68 -4.31 10.18
N GLN A 341 -9.66 -3.42 10.19
CA GLN A 341 -9.73 -2.24 9.35
C GLN A 341 -10.11 -1.03 10.20
N LEU A 342 -9.85 0.15 9.69
CA LEU A 342 -10.18 1.42 10.31
C LEU A 342 -10.99 2.29 9.36
N VAL A 343 -12.10 2.86 9.82
CA VAL A 343 -12.69 4.05 9.19
C VAL A 343 -12.13 5.27 9.92
N PRO A 344 -11.22 6.04 9.31
CA PRO A 344 -10.43 7.04 10.02
C PRO A 344 -11.27 8.21 10.56
N ILE A 345 -12.43 8.45 9.94
CA ILE A 345 -13.36 9.49 10.38
C ILE A 345 -14.82 9.07 10.18
N VAL A 346 -15.59 9.21 11.24
CA VAL A 346 -17.05 9.21 11.24
C VAL A 346 -17.55 10.44 12.00
N VAL A 347 -18.66 11.02 11.55
CA VAL A 347 -19.13 12.31 12.05
C VAL A 347 -20.62 12.32 12.33
N ARG A 348 -20.98 13.11 13.34
CA ARG A 348 -22.32 13.64 13.58
C ARG A 348 -22.18 15.06 14.10
N ALA A 349 -22.14 16.03 13.19
CA ALA A 349 -21.79 17.40 13.51
C ALA A 349 -22.61 18.40 12.66
N PRO A 350 -22.89 19.61 13.18
CA PRO A 350 -23.43 20.69 12.36
C PRO A 350 -22.57 20.94 11.12
N GLY A 351 -23.20 21.05 9.97
CA GLY A 351 -22.59 21.34 8.68
C GLY A 351 -22.84 22.77 8.21
N VAL A 352 -22.38 23.07 6.99
CA VAL A 352 -22.54 24.39 6.38
C VAL A 352 -24.02 24.65 6.08
N GLY A 353 -24.46 25.91 6.24
CA GLY A 353 -25.84 26.30 5.95
C GLY A 353 -26.88 25.72 6.90
N GLY A 354 -26.49 25.22 8.07
CA GLY A 354 -27.41 24.57 9.02
C GLY A 354 -27.70 23.11 8.72
N THR A 355 -26.96 22.49 7.79
CA THR A 355 -27.02 21.04 7.54
C THR A 355 -26.51 20.26 8.75
N LEU A 356 -26.70 18.94 8.74
CA LEU A 356 -26.08 18.02 9.69
C LEU A 356 -25.24 17.00 8.92
N TRP A 357 -23.94 17.01 9.13
CA TRP A 357 -23.07 15.93 8.66
C TRP A 357 -23.37 14.68 9.47
N SER A 358 -23.59 13.56 8.78
CA SER A 358 -23.82 12.25 9.38
C SER A 358 -23.01 11.19 8.63
N SER A 359 -22.49 10.22 9.37
CA SER A 359 -21.80 9.06 8.80
C SER A 359 -22.68 7.82 8.76
N GLU A 360 -22.81 7.27 7.57
CA GLU A 360 -23.35 5.95 7.34
C GLU A 360 -22.22 4.93 7.24
N LEU A 361 -22.45 3.72 7.72
CA LEU A 361 -21.52 2.60 7.57
C LEU A 361 -22.24 1.43 6.91
N TRP A 362 -21.61 0.82 5.92
CA TRP A 362 -22.04 -0.42 5.33
C TRP A 362 -20.99 -1.50 5.54
N LEU A 363 -21.46 -2.71 5.82
CA LEU A 363 -20.67 -3.91 5.96
C LEU A 363 -21.15 -4.94 4.95
N TYR A 364 -20.23 -5.69 4.38
CA TYR A 364 -20.51 -6.84 3.52
C TYR A 364 -19.60 -8.00 3.91
N ASN A 365 -20.19 -9.16 4.18
CA ASN A 365 -19.46 -10.41 4.42
C ASN A 365 -19.43 -11.23 3.11
N PRO A 366 -18.34 -11.20 2.32
CA PRO A 366 -18.30 -11.94 1.06
C PRO A 366 -18.18 -13.46 1.24
N SER A 367 -17.90 -13.94 2.45
CA SER A 367 -17.66 -15.35 2.71
C SER A 367 -18.94 -16.20 2.72
N ALA A 368 -18.79 -17.48 2.36
CA ALA A 368 -19.86 -18.47 2.40
C ALA A 368 -20.29 -18.91 3.81
N SER A 369 -19.61 -18.41 4.85
CA SER A 369 -19.99 -18.61 6.25
C SER A 369 -20.35 -17.29 6.92
N ALA A 370 -21.26 -17.30 7.88
CA ALA A 370 -21.56 -16.13 8.70
C ALA A 370 -20.29 -15.59 9.39
N SER A 371 -20.28 -14.30 9.71
CA SER A 371 -19.12 -13.61 10.29
C SER A 371 -19.56 -12.68 11.42
N THR A 372 -18.91 -12.81 12.56
CA THR A 372 -19.06 -11.91 13.71
C THR A 372 -18.16 -10.70 13.51
N VAL A 373 -18.74 -9.50 13.42
CA VAL A 373 -18.01 -8.25 13.23
C VAL A 373 -18.11 -7.40 14.49
N THR A 374 -16.98 -6.95 15.01
CA THR A 374 -16.91 -6.04 16.15
C THR A 374 -16.53 -4.64 15.69
N LEU A 375 -17.32 -3.65 16.06
CA LEU A 375 -17.10 -2.24 15.81
C LEU A 375 -16.73 -1.57 17.13
N ARG A 376 -15.57 -0.93 17.19
CA ARG A 376 -15.04 -0.24 18.37
C ARG A 376 -14.76 1.21 18.02
N ARG A 377 -15.09 2.13 18.92
CA ARG A 377 -14.77 3.55 18.78
C ARG A 377 -13.31 3.82 19.15
N ILE A 378 -12.64 4.72 18.44
CA ILE A 378 -11.30 5.17 18.79
C ILE A 378 -11.34 6.10 19.98
N VAL A 379 -12.22 7.11 19.98
CA VAL A 379 -12.29 8.11 21.07
C VAL A 379 -12.73 7.47 22.40
N LYS A 380 -13.39 6.32 22.34
CA LYS A 380 -13.81 5.52 23.49
C LYS A 380 -13.62 4.02 23.24
N PRO A 381 -12.41 3.48 23.40
CA PRO A 381 -12.11 2.07 23.10
C PRO A 381 -12.98 1.07 23.89
N GLY A 382 -13.44 1.45 25.08
CA GLY A 382 -14.36 0.64 25.88
C GLY A 382 -15.80 0.55 25.34
N VAL A 383 -16.14 1.32 24.29
CA VAL A 383 -17.45 1.28 23.64
C VAL A 383 -17.33 0.50 22.34
N SER A 384 -17.92 -0.69 22.33
CA SER A 384 -17.99 -1.56 21.16
C SER A 384 -19.36 -2.18 20.97
N LYS A 385 -19.64 -2.63 19.74
CA LYS A 385 -20.83 -3.41 19.39
C LYS A 385 -20.45 -4.54 18.44
N THR A 386 -21.15 -5.66 18.57
CA THR A 386 -20.98 -6.82 17.69
C THR A 386 -22.21 -6.98 16.79
N ILE A 387 -21.96 -7.33 15.53
CA ILE A 387 -22.96 -7.61 14.50
C ILE A 387 -22.68 -9.00 13.93
N GLU A 388 -23.71 -9.83 13.83
CA GLU A 388 -23.65 -11.08 13.07
C GLU A 388 -24.05 -10.80 11.63
N LEU A 389 -23.11 -10.97 10.69
CA LEU A 389 -23.38 -10.88 9.27
C LEU A 389 -23.64 -12.28 8.70
N PRO A 390 -24.79 -12.52 8.04
CA PRO A 390 -25.01 -13.76 7.32
C PRO A 390 -23.92 -14.05 6.28
N ALA A 391 -23.80 -15.30 5.86
CA ALA A 391 -22.97 -15.65 4.69
C ALA A 391 -23.43 -14.82 3.48
N HIS A 392 -22.49 -14.16 2.78
CA HIS A 392 -22.79 -13.23 1.68
C HIS A 392 -23.70 -12.04 2.04
N GLY A 393 -23.96 -11.81 3.33
CA GLY A 393 -24.91 -10.79 3.79
C GLY A 393 -24.30 -9.40 3.90
N SER A 394 -25.16 -8.39 3.86
CA SER A 394 -24.81 -6.98 4.03
C SER A 394 -25.61 -6.33 5.15
N TYR A 395 -25.02 -5.33 5.81
CA TYR A 395 -25.66 -4.58 6.88
C TYR A 395 -25.36 -3.09 6.77
N ARG A 396 -26.35 -2.24 7.06
CA ARG A 396 -26.23 -0.78 7.03
C ARG A 396 -26.50 -0.20 8.41
N VAL A 397 -25.65 0.73 8.83
CA VAL A 397 -25.86 1.61 9.99
C VAL A 397 -26.03 3.04 9.46
N SER A 398 -27.24 3.60 9.56
CA SER A 398 -27.56 4.91 8.98
C SER A 398 -26.93 6.11 9.72
N ASP A 399 -26.56 5.92 10.98
CA ASP A 399 -25.83 6.92 11.77
C ASP A 399 -24.97 6.18 12.78
N VAL A 400 -23.73 5.90 12.38
CA VAL A 400 -22.85 5.03 13.15
C VAL A 400 -22.37 5.68 14.45
N VAL A 401 -22.28 7.01 14.49
CA VAL A 401 -21.88 7.75 15.70
C VAL A 401 -22.98 7.64 16.75
N THR A 402 -24.23 7.99 16.42
CA THR A 402 -25.35 7.83 17.36
C THR A 402 -25.57 6.38 17.74
N TRP A 403 -25.46 5.45 16.77
CA TRP A 403 -25.64 4.03 17.02
C TRP A 403 -24.63 3.48 18.05
N LEU A 404 -23.40 4.00 18.09
CA LEU A 404 -22.39 3.67 19.10
C LEU A 404 -22.44 4.59 20.35
N GLY A 405 -23.55 5.29 20.57
CA GLY A 405 -23.77 6.12 21.76
C GLY A 405 -23.01 7.45 21.75
N GLY A 406 -22.58 7.91 20.58
CA GLY A 406 -22.03 9.25 20.35
C GLY A 406 -23.11 10.31 20.06
N GLY A 407 -22.67 11.49 19.61
CA GLY A 407 -23.52 12.60 19.22
C GLY A 407 -24.19 13.33 20.41
N SER A 408 -25.03 14.32 20.11
CA SER A 408 -25.67 15.20 21.12
C SER A 408 -26.61 14.46 22.08
N SER A 409 -27.18 13.33 21.66
CA SER A 409 -28.02 12.44 22.47
C SER A 409 -27.25 11.38 23.26
N GLY A 410 -25.95 11.23 22.97
CA GLY A 410 -25.07 10.26 23.60
C GLY A 410 -24.06 10.98 24.51
N ASP A 411 -22.79 10.72 24.28
CA ASP A 411 -21.70 11.30 25.06
C ASP A 411 -21.15 12.64 24.56
N GLY A 412 -21.78 13.24 23.55
CA GLY A 412 -21.38 14.52 22.97
C GLY A 412 -20.25 14.43 21.93
N THR A 413 -19.66 13.27 21.67
CA THR A 413 -18.65 13.12 20.61
C THR A 413 -19.27 13.34 19.24
N THR A 414 -18.77 14.32 18.49
CA THR A 414 -19.27 14.67 17.14
C THR A 414 -18.39 14.16 16.00
N HIS A 415 -17.15 13.76 16.31
CA HIS A 415 -16.17 13.19 15.37
C HIS A 415 -15.47 12.03 16.07
N ASP A 416 -15.35 10.90 15.40
CA ASP A 416 -14.71 9.69 15.93
C ASP A 416 -14.05 8.90 14.80
N GLY A 417 -13.34 7.84 15.13
CA GLY A 417 -12.87 6.83 14.18
C GLY A 417 -13.37 5.46 14.62
N LEU A 418 -13.45 4.52 13.69
CA LEU A 418 -13.99 3.18 13.98
C LEU A 418 -13.02 2.09 13.60
N VAL A 419 -12.64 1.26 14.57
CA VAL A 419 -11.94 0.00 14.30
C VAL A 419 -12.97 -1.10 14.09
N ILE A 420 -12.81 -1.84 13.01
CA ILE A 420 -13.69 -2.91 12.57
C ILE A 420 -12.87 -4.19 12.55
N ALA A 421 -13.20 -5.12 13.44
CA ALA A 421 -12.53 -6.40 13.57
C ALA A 421 -13.47 -7.54 13.16
N SER A 422 -12.95 -8.50 12.40
CA SER A 422 -13.68 -9.71 11.97
C SER A 422 -12.74 -10.91 11.87
N PRO A 423 -13.24 -12.15 11.79
CA PRO A 423 -12.40 -13.31 11.47
C PRO A 423 -11.67 -13.11 10.14
N TYR A 424 -10.38 -13.41 10.12
CA TYR A 424 -9.58 -13.34 8.91
C TYR A 424 -9.97 -14.46 7.93
N ARG A 425 -10.26 -14.10 6.68
CA ARG A 425 -10.54 -15.04 5.59
C ARG A 425 -9.93 -14.49 4.30
N LEU A 426 -8.85 -15.12 3.83
CA LEU A 426 -8.10 -14.66 2.67
C LEU A 426 -8.99 -14.55 1.43
N GLY A 427 -9.10 -13.33 0.88
CA GLY A 427 -9.93 -12.99 -0.28
C GLY A 427 -11.44 -13.15 -0.06
N GLU A 428 -11.86 -13.27 1.19
CA GLU A 428 -13.25 -13.20 1.62
C GLU A 428 -13.38 -12.35 2.89
N GLN A 429 -12.51 -11.35 3.05
CA GLN A 429 -12.53 -10.48 4.22
C GLN A 429 -13.81 -9.62 4.23
N VAL A 430 -14.35 -9.36 5.43
CA VAL A 430 -15.45 -8.39 5.58
C VAL A 430 -15.00 -7.05 5.03
N VAL A 431 -15.84 -6.44 4.19
CA VAL A 431 -15.60 -5.11 3.64
C VAL A 431 -16.46 -4.10 4.36
N ALA A 432 -15.84 -3.00 4.78
CA ALA A 432 -16.51 -1.84 5.34
C ALA A 432 -16.34 -0.61 4.43
N ALA A 433 -17.43 0.13 4.26
CA ALA A 433 -17.46 1.39 3.55
C ALA A 433 -18.22 2.41 4.38
N SER A 434 -17.74 3.64 4.48
CA SER A 434 -18.44 4.74 5.16
C SER A 434 -18.73 5.87 4.19
N ARG A 435 -19.82 6.60 4.41
CA ARG A 435 -20.15 7.83 3.69
C ARG A 435 -20.43 8.91 4.71
N VAL A 436 -19.70 10.01 4.61
CA VAL A 436 -20.00 11.25 5.33
C VAL A 436 -20.87 12.09 4.41
N TRP A 437 -22.08 12.44 4.84
CA TRP A 437 -23.01 13.20 3.99
C TRP A 437 -23.90 14.16 4.79
N THR A 438 -24.56 15.09 4.09
CA THR A 438 -25.60 15.97 4.63
C THR A 438 -26.93 15.79 3.91
N PRO A 439 -28.08 15.82 4.61
CA PRO A 439 -29.36 15.94 3.96
C PRO A 439 -29.51 17.30 3.29
N SER A 440 -30.24 17.33 2.17
CA SER A 440 -30.62 18.59 1.52
C SER A 440 -31.36 19.49 2.51
N LEU A 441 -31.03 20.78 2.50
CA LEU A 441 -31.59 21.78 3.42
C LEU A 441 -33.09 22.03 3.23
N ASP A 442 -33.65 21.68 2.08
CA ASP A 442 -35.04 21.97 1.77
C ASP A 442 -35.75 20.77 1.08
N PRO A 443 -36.57 20.01 1.81
CA PRO A 443 -37.42 18.97 1.23
C PRO A 443 -38.44 19.53 0.22
N GLY A 444 -38.72 20.84 0.23
CA GLY A 444 -39.70 21.51 -0.62
C GLY A 444 -39.12 22.18 -1.86
N GLU A 445 -37.83 22.54 -1.88
CA GLU A 445 -37.13 23.02 -3.08
C GLU A 445 -36.40 21.86 -3.77
N SER A 446 -37.17 21.05 -4.49
CA SER A 446 -36.75 19.82 -5.19
C SER A 446 -35.68 19.99 -6.30
N VAL A 447 -34.92 21.08 -6.35
CA VAL A 447 -34.07 21.42 -7.52
C VAL A 447 -32.70 22.01 -7.18
N ARG A 448 -32.42 22.52 -5.96
CA ARG A 448 -31.20 23.38 -5.77
C ARG A 448 -30.16 22.94 -4.76
N GLY A 449 -30.45 22.05 -3.81
CA GLY A 449 -29.45 21.57 -2.85
C GLY A 449 -29.29 20.06 -2.92
N GLY A 450 -28.28 19.56 -3.63
CA GLY A 450 -27.92 18.14 -3.59
C GLY A 450 -27.45 17.69 -2.21
N THR A 451 -27.32 16.39 -1.99
CA THR A 451 -26.61 15.88 -0.82
C THR A 451 -25.12 16.05 -1.01
N MET A 452 -24.49 16.86 -0.16
CA MET A 452 -23.02 16.86 -0.08
C MET A 452 -22.59 15.54 0.55
N GLY A 453 -21.72 14.78 -0.11
CA GLY A 453 -21.28 13.48 0.38
C GLY A 453 -19.91 13.09 -0.13
N GLN A 454 -19.17 12.32 0.66
CA GLN A 454 -17.89 11.72 0.27
C GLN A 454 -17.76 10.32 0.86
N ALA A 455 -17.18 9.38 0.10
CA ALA A 455 -16.76 8.10 0.68
C ALA A 455 -15.63 8.34 1.67
N VAL A 456 -15.67 7.57 2.75
CA VAL A 456 -14.57 7.39 3.69
C VAL A 456 -14.31 5.88 3.71
N PRO A 457 -13.43 5.37 2.83
CA PRO A 457 -13.16 3.95 2.74
C PRO A 457 -12.50 3.46 4.03
N ALA A 458 -12.78 2.21 4.39
CA ALA A 458 -12.02 1.56 5.45
C ALA A 458 -10.58 1.31 4.96
N VAL A 459 -9.61 1.65 5.79
CA VAL A 459 -8.18 1.49 5.57
C VAL A 459 -7.67 0.28 6.36
N PRO A 460 -6.57 -0.37 5.93
CA PRO A 460 -6.10 -1.59 6.58
C PRO A 460 -5.46 -1.32 7.96
N GLY A 461 -5.77 -2.18 8.94
CA GLY A 461 -5.23 -2.09 10.30
C GLY A 461 -5.67 -0.84 11.07
N ASP A 462 -4.99 -0.59 12.19
CA ASP A 462 -5.19 0.52 13.13
C ASP A 462 -4.49 1.82 12.71
N THR A 463 -3.43 1.74 11.90
CA THR A 463 -2.70 2.92 11.40
C THR A 463 -3.02 3.28 9.95
N GLY A 464 -3.94 2.57 9.30
CA GLY A 464 -4.33 2.81 7.90
C GLY A 464 -3.17 2.77 6.89
N TYR A 465 -3.31 3.57 5.82
CA TYR A 465 -2.31 3.72 4.76
C TYR A 465 -1.16 4.67 5.14
N SER A 466 -0.80 4.75 6.42
CA SER A 466 0.27 5.62 6.93
C SER A 466 1.54 5.48 6.07
N ASN A 467 2.04 6.60 5.55
CA ASN A 467 3.14 6.57 4.58
C ASN A 467 4.25 7.63 4.83
N HIS A 468 4.26 8.22 6.04
CA HIS A 468 5.21 9.24 6.49
C HIS A 468 6.57 8.67 6.89
N LEU A 469 7.61 9.48 6.79
CA LEU A 469 8.94 9.13 7.29
C LEU A 469 9.25 9.95 8.53
N GLY A 470 10.09 9.45 9.42
CA GLY A 470 10.65 10.23 10.50
C GLY A 470 11.67 11.24 9.95
N PRO A 471 11.95 12.33 10.69
CA PRO A 471 12.97 13.29 10.30
C PRO A 471 14.36 12.65 10.36
N LEU A 472 14.78 12.01 9.27
CA LEU A 472 16.12 11.41 9.15
C LEU A 472 17.23 12.46 9.20
N THR A 473 16.93 13.71 8.83
CA THR A 473 17.91 14.75 8.50
C THR A 473 18.05 15.86 9.53
N ASP A 474 17.04 16.09 10.39
CA ASP A 474 17.04 17.25 11.30
C ASP A 474 18.21 17.19 12.30
N ASP A 475 18.65 15.98 12.66
CA ASP A 475 19.78 15.77 13.57
C ASP A 475 21.11 15.45 12.84
N ASP A 476 21.07 15.02 11.57
CA ASP A 476 22.27 14.63 10.81
C ASP A 476 22.12 14.91 9.29
N PRO A 477 22.66 16.04 8.79
CA PRO A 477 22.65 16.38 7.37
C PRO A 477 23.33 15.33 6.48
N SER A 478 24.24 14.50 7.02
CA SER A 478 24.90 13.45 6.24
C SER A 478 23.94 12.33 5.81
N LEU A 479 22.80 12.19 6.50
CA LEU A 479 21.73 11.24 6.17
C LEU A 479 20.79 11.75 5.07
N GLY A 480 20.94 12.99 4.58
CA GLY A 480 20.13 13.50 3.46
C GLY A 480 20.23 12.66 2.19
N ASN A 481 21.35 11.95 1.99
CA ASN A 481 21.49 10.99 0.89
C ASN A 481 20.60 9.74 1.07
N VAL A 482 20.23 9.37 2.29
CA VAL A 482 19.37 8.21 2.62
C VAL A 482 17.91 8.47 2.23
N GLU A 483 17.47 9.71 2.29
CA GLU A 483 16.13 10.14 1.84
C GLU A 483 15.91 9.85 0.35
N TYR A 484 16.99 9.75 -0.46
CA TYR A 484 16.90 9.29 -1.85
C TYR A 484 16.68 7.78 -1.97
N LEU A 485 17.19 7.02 -1.01
CA LEU A 485 17.25 5.56 -1.02
C LEU A 485 15.95 4.94 -0.45
N THR A 486 15.30 5.68 0.44
CA THR A 486 14.08 5.28 1.17
C THR A 486 12.77 5.76 0.54
N GLY A 487 12.89 6.50 -0.56
CA GLY A 487 11.80 7.24 -1.17
C GLY A 487 11.58 8.58 -0.48
N LYS A 488 11.07 9.55 -1.24
CA LYS A 488 10.87 10.92 -0.76
C LYS A 488 9.84 11.00 0.37
N PRO A 489 9.88 12.05 1.21
CA PRO A 489 8.88 12.26 2.25
C PRO A 489 7.48 12.22 1.66
N ALA A 490 6.56 11.83 2.52
CA ALA A 490 5.17 11.76 2.17
C ALA A 490 4.61 13.20 2.09
N THR A 491 3.93 13.53 1.00
CA THR A 491 3.48 14.90 0.73
C THR A 491 2.01 14.95 0.39
N TYR A 492 1.37 16.06 0.74
CA TYR A 492 0.06 16.44 0.23
C TYR A 492 0.21 17.59 -0.75
N ILE A 493 -0.52 17.51 -1.87
CA ILE A 493 -0.62 18.59 -2.85
C ILE A 493 -1.90 19.38 -2.53
N LEU A 494 -1.75 20.68 -2.29
CA LEU A 494 -2.85 21.59 -2.01
C LEU A 494 -3.23 22.32 -3.31
N ASP A 495 -4.51 22.27 -3.68
CA ASP A 495 -4.96 22.91 -4.92
C ASP A 495 -5.26 24.40 -4.66
N HIS A 496 -4.28 25.26 -4.92
CA HIS A 496 -4.45 26.71 -4.82
C HIS A 496 -4.65 27.39 -6.18
N ARG A 497 -4.88 26.63 -7.28
CA ARG A 497 -4.90 27.19 -8.65
C ARG A 497 -5.93 28.29 -8.80
N VAL A 498 -7.01 28.19 -8.02
CA VAL A 498 -8.03 29.22 -7.86
C VAL A 498 -8.01 29.66 -6.39
N PRO A 499 -7.40 30.81 -6.06
CA PRO A 499 -7.28 31.30 -4.69
C PRO A 499 -8.62 31.34 -3.96
N GLY A 500 -8.65 30.80 -2.74
CA GLY A 500 -9.84 30.76 -1.89
C GLY A 500 -10.91 29.74 -2.29
N ARG A 501 -10.80 29.08 -3.45
CA ARG A 501 -11.77 28.08 -3.88
C ARG A 501 -11.75 26.84 -3.00
N PHE A 502 -10.58 26.32 -2.68
CA PHE A 502 -10.45 25.11 -1.87
C PHE A 502 -9.91 25.47 -0.48
N ARG A 503 -10.43 24.82 0.55
CA ARG A 503 -9.79 24.71 1.87
C ARG A 503 -9.29 23.29 2.07
N HIS A 504 -8.21 23.14 2.82
CA HIS A 504 -7.56 21.86 3.00
C HIS A 504 -7.54 21.50 4.49
N ASN A 505 -8.20 20.40 4.85
CA ASN A 505 -8.10 19.87 6.21
C ASN A 505 -7.27 18.60 6.20
N MET A 506 -6.46 18.45 7.24
CA MET A 506 -5.74 17.22 7.52
C MET A 506 -6.33 16.61 8.78
N GLY A 507 -6.56 15.30 8.75
CA GLY A 507 -7.09 14.57 9.89
C GLY A 507 -6.18 13.43 10.31
N PHE A 508 -6.27 13.11 11.59
CA PHE A 508 -5.45 12.12 12.27
C PHE A 508 -6.34 11.29 13.19
N ALA A 509 -6.18 9.98 13.16
CA ALA A 509 -6.87 9.04 14.03
C ALA A 509 -5.81 8.20 14.75
N ASN A 510 -5.73 8.37 16.07
CA ASN A 510 -4.78 7.69 16.92
C ASN A 510 -5.53 6.66 17.77
N ASP A 511 -5.41 5.38 17.40
CA ASP A 511 -5.98 4.24 18.15
C ASP A 511 -5.00 3.64 19.17
N SER A 512 -3.79 4.21 19.29
CA SER A 512 -2.79 3.73 20.25
C SER A 512 -3.04 4.30 21.66
N ASP A 513 -2.38 3.67 22.63
CA ASP A 513 -2.30 4.14 24.02
C ASP A 513 -1.33 5.32 24.21
N GLU A 514 -0.68 5.78 23.13
CA GLU A 514 0.39 6.77 23.16
C GLU A 514 0.03 8.07 22.44
N SER A 515 0.75 9.15 22.75
CA SER A 515 0.63 10.37 21.95
C SER A 515 1.55 10.29 20.74
N VAL A 516 1.01 10.51 19.55
CA VAL A 516 1.80 10.63 18.32
C VAL A 516 2.11 12.09 18.05
N THR A 517 3.37 12.43 17.76
CA THR A 517 3.74 13.76 17.27
C THR A 517 3.95 13.72 15.77
N ILE A 518 3.36 14.68 15.07
CA ILE A 518 3.37 14.79 13.62
C ILE A 518 3.90 16.15 13.24
N ASP A 519 4.94 16.17 12.43
CA ASP A 519 5.53 17.38 11.89
C ASP A 519 4.99 17.62 10.48
N LEU A 520 4.44 18.81 10.27
CA LEU A 520 3.96 19.28 8.97
C LEU A 520 4.86 20.40 8.48
N THR A 521 5.44 20.26 7.30
CA THR A 521 6.30 21.28 6.69
C THR A 521 5.69 21.79 5.38
N TRP A 522 5.29 23.06 5.36
CA TRP A 522 4.76 23.72 4.17
C TRP A 522 5.87 24.08 3.19
N GLY A 523 5.59 23.96 1.89
CA GLY A 523 6.50 24.41 0.84
C GLY A 523 7.65 23.46 0.55
N TYR A 524 7.59 22.24 1.08
CA TYR A 524 8.58 21.23 0.76
C TYR A 524 8.57 20.96 -0.75
N SER A 525 9.73 21.11 -1.39
CA SER A 525 9.97 20.79 -2.79
C SER A 525 11.23 19.96 -2.90
N ILE A 526 11.10 18.80 -3.57
CA ILE A 526 12.17 17.81 -3.73
C ILE A 526 13.35 18.35 -4.56
N GLY A 527 13.12 19.39 -5.38
CA GLY A 527 14.13 19.95 -6.30
C GLY A 527 15.06 21.00 -5.69
N LEU A 528 14.85 21.43 -4.45
CA LEU A 528 15.70 22.43 -3.79
C LEU A 528 16.95 21.76 -3.20
N PHE A 529 17.79 21.22 -4.08
CA PHE A 529 19.06 20.53 -3.76
C PHE A 529 20.19 21.48 -3.34
N TRP A 530 19.98 22.78 -3.50
CA TRP A 530 20.94 23.81 -3.10
C TRP A 530 20.71 24.20 -1.65
N PRO A 531 21.75 24.60 -0.90
CA PRO A 531 21.57 25.03 0.47
C PRO A 531 20.55 26.15 0.45
N LEU A 532 19.34 25.80 0.87
CA LEU A 532 18.33 26.77 1.21
C LEU A 532 19.01 27.73 2.20
N PRO A 533 18.78 29.04 2.08
CA PRO A 533 19.44 30.00 2.94
C PRO A 533 19.40 29.49 4.38
N THR A 534 20.57 29.44 5.04
CA THR A 534 20.67 28.98 6.44
C THR A 534 19.56 29.63 7.27
N GLY A 535 18.68 28.82 7.86
CA GLY A 535 17.42 29.27 8.47
C GLY A 535 16.15 28.91 7.70
N TRP A 536 16.21 28.04 6.69
CA TRP A 536 15.04 27.46 6.02
C TRP A 536 14.75 26.03 6.48
N PRO A 537 13.48 25.61 6.63
CA PRO A 537 12.27 26.43 6.49
C PRO A 537 12.25 27.57 7.51
N GLY A 538 11.89 28.78 7.08
CA GLY A 538 11.82 29.95 7.97
C GLY A 538 10.93 29.66 9.17
N GLU A 539 11.18 30.32 10.31
CA GLU A 539 10.33 30.22 11.50
C GLU A 539 8.84 30.27 11.08
N GLY A 540 8.09 29.20 11.35
CA GLY A 540 6.66 29.08 11.05
C GLY A 540 6.28 28.20 9.84
N ALA A 541 7.22 27.75 9.01
CA ALA A 541 6.92 26.82 7.91
C ALA A 541 6.89 25.34 8.33
N LYS A 542 7.40 25.01 9.52
CA LYS A 542 7.22 23.71 10.20
C LYS A 542 6.25 23.88 11.37
N GLN A 543 5.28 22.98 11.49
CA GLN A 543 4.27 22.94 12.56
C GLN A 543 4.19 21.54 13.14
N SER A 544 4.32 21.41 14.46
CA SER A 544 4.23 20.13 15.16
C SER A 544 2.85 19.97 15.80
N ILE A 545 2.22 18.83 15.56
CA ILE A 545 0.88 18.50 16.05
C ILE A 545 1.00 17.24 16.90
N THR A 546 0.68 17.36 18.19
CA THR A 546 0.47 16.19 19.05
C THR A 546 -0.98 15.71 18.91
N VAL A 547 -1.14 14.41 18.66
CA VAL A 547 -2.40 13.67 18.63
C VAL A 547 -2.38 12.73 19.84
N VAL A 548 -3.19 13.04 20.84
CA VAL A 548 -3.24 12.29 22.11
C VAL A 548 -3.77 10.86 21.88
N PRO A 549 -3.53 9.91 22.80
CA PRO A 549 -4.05 8.54 22.71
C PRO A 549 -5.56 8.55 22.48
N HIS A 550 -6.07 7.55 21.74
CA HIS A 550 -7.50 7.32 21.58
C HIS A 550 -8.25 8.58 21.17
N SER A 551 -7.79 9.24 20.10
CA SER A 551 -8.36 10.51 19.67
C SER A 551 -8.37 10.70 18.16
N VAL A 552 -9.28 11.57 17.72
CA VAL A 552 -9.42 12.01 16.34
C VAL A 552 -9.23 13.51 16.31
N LYS A 553 -8.26 13.98 15.51
CA LYS A 553 -7.90 15.40 15.39
C LYS A 553 -8.00 15.84 13.94
N ILE A 554 -8.66 16.97 13.69
CA ILE A 554 -8.77 17.58 12.37
C ILE A 554 -8.24 19.00 12.46
N VAL A 555 -7.38 19.39 11.52
CA VAL A 555 -6.78 20.72 11.44
C VAL A 555 -7.01 21.32 10.07
N ASN A 556 -7.31 22.61 10.02
CA ASN A 556 -7.32 23.38 8.77
C ASN A 556 -5.88 23.81 8.49
N LEU A 557 -5.30 23.34 7.38
CA LEU A 557 -3.89 23.57 7.06
C LEU A 557 -3.59 25.06 6.89
N GLU A 558 -4.48 25.82 6.25
CA GLU A 558 -4.32 27.27 6.05
C GLU A 558 -4.33 28.07 7.37
N THR A 559 -4.83 27.51 8.47
CA THR A 559 -4.76 28.17 9.79
C THR A 559 -3.47 27.87 10.56
N LEU A 560 -2.74 26.81 10.18
CA LEU A 560 -1.52 26.40 10.87
C LEU A 560 -0.29 27.20 10.44
N PHE A 561 -0.25 27.62 9.18
CA PHE A 561 0.92 28.29 8.60
C PHE A 561 0.68 29.79 8.45
N PRO A 562 1.68 30.66 8.69
CA PRO A 562 1.55 32.08 8.43
C PRO A 562 1.19 32.38 6.97
N ALA A 563 0.37 33.39 6.72
CA ALA A 563 -0.02 33.79 5.36
C ALA A 563 1.19 34.12 4.46
N ALA A 564 2.29 34.61 5.04
CA ALA A 564 3.55 34.81 4.32
C ALA A 564 4.12 33.48 3.83
N VAL A 565 4.17 32.43 4.65
CA VAL A 565 4.63 31.10 4.21
C VAL A 565 3.76 30.60 3.05
N GLN A 566 2.43 30.69 3.19
CA GLN A 566 1.50 30.22 2.17
C GLN A 566 1.63 30.97 0.83
N ALA A 567 1.90 32.28 0.87
CA ALA A 567 1.99 33.12 -0.32
C ALA A 567 3.31 32.94 -1.10
N TRP A 568 4.40 32.61 -0.41
CA TRP A 568 5.75 32.56 -1.00
C TRP A 568 6.24 31.14 -1.32
N MET A 569 5.55 30.10 -0.85
CA MET A 569 6.06 28.73 -0.91
C MET A 569 5.13 27.82 -1.74
N PRO A 570 5.67 26.75 -2.36
CA PRO A 570 4.86 25.76 -3.05
C PRO A 570 3.71 25.25 -2.17
N SER A 571 2.54 25.02 -2.79
CA SER A 571 1.34 24.54 -2.10
C SER A 571 1.42 23.02 -1.87
N GLN A 572 2.48 22.58 -1.18
CA GLN A 572 2.72 21.20 -0.80
C GLN A 572 3.02 21.13 0.71
N VAL A 573 2.55 20.09 1.36
CA VAL A 573 2.80 19.84 2.79
C VAL A 573 3.48 18.50 2.94
N LYS A 574 4.73 18.51 3.39
CA LYS A 574 5.45 17.31 3.83
C LYS A 574 4.95 16.88 5.20
N VAL A 575 4.80 15.58 5.38
CA VAL A 575 4.30 14.95 6.62
C VAL A 575 5.38 14.02 7.16
N GLU A 576 5.75 14.23 8.41
CA GLU A 576 6.71 13.41 9.14
C GLU A 576 6.14 12.98 10.48
N SER A 577 6.47 11.76 10.89
CA SER A 577 6.18 11.30 12.25
C SER A 577 7.06 10.11 12.60
N GLU A 578 7.36 9.93 13.88
CA GLU A 578 8.15 8.82 14.41
C GLU A 578 7.34 7.54 14.58
N GLN A 579 6.00 7.66 14.65
CA GLN A 579 5.08 6.53 14.80
C GLN A 579 4.03 6.57 13.68
N PRO A 580 3.66 5.44 13.07
CA PRO A 580 2.58 5.36 12.10
C PRO A 580 1.26 5.76 12.76
N ILE A 581 0.45 6.47 12.00
CA ILE A 581 -0.86 6.94 12.41
C ILE A 581 -1.75 7.01 11.18
N ALA A 582 -3.03 6.68 11.37
CA ALA A 582 -3.99 6.88 10.31
C ALA A 582 -4.18 8.36 10.05
N LEU A 583 -3.79 8.78 8.85
CA LEU A 583 -3.85 10.15 8.38
C LEU A 583 -4.72 10.22 7.14
N TRP A 584 -5.42 11.33 6.99
CA TRP A 584 -6.16 11.62 5.76
C TRP A 584 -6.14 13.10 5.49
N PHE A 585 -6.44 13.42 4.25
CA PHE A 585 -6.58 14.77 3.74
C PHE A 585 -7.99 14.95 3.19
N SER A 586 -8.51 16.14 3.38
CA SER A 586 -9.76 16.56 2.74
C SER A 586 -9.55 17.87 2.01
N MET A 587 -9.89 17.88 0.73
CA MET A 587 -9.97 19.10 -0.07
C MET A 587 -11.43 19.47 -0.22
N VAL A 588 -11.83 20.60 0.37
CA VAL A 588 -13.23 21.05 0.37
C VAL A 588 -13.38 22.28 -0.50
N ASP A 589 -14.28 22.25 -1.47
CA ASP A 589 -14.63 23.43 -2.25
C ASP A 589 -15.47 24.37 -1.40
N ASN A 590 -14.93 25.54 -1.07
CA ASN A 590 -15.58 26.55 -0.24
C ASN A 590 -16.85 27.12 -0.88
N ARG A 591 -17.03 26.98 -2.20
CA ARG A 591 -18.22 27.48 -2.89
C ARG A 591 -19.44 26.60 -2.62
N THR A 592 -19.24 25.30 -2.52
CA THR A 592 -20.35 24.34 -2.45
C THR A 592 -20.39 23.55 -1.15
N GLY A 593 -19.26 23.43 -0.46
CA GLY A 593 -19.11 22.61 0.74
C GLY A 593 -18.71 21.16 0.49
N ASP A 594 -18.62 20.72 -0.77
CA ASP A 594 -18.27 19.34 -1.11
C ASP A 594 -16.79 19.06 -0.87
N GLY A 595 -16.54 17.94 -0.20
CA GLY A 595 -15.21 17.46 0.16
C GLY A 595 -14.78 16.27 -0.68
N ILE A 596 -13.48 16.15 -0.83
CA ILE A 596 -12.83 14.94 -1.35
C ILE A 596 -11.96 14.38 -0.24
N HIS A 597 -12.15 13.10 0.08
CA HIS A 597 -11.35 12.39 1.06
C HIS A 597 -10.17 11.65 0.40
N VAL A 598 -8.97 11.85 0.92
CA VAL A 598 -7.74 11.16 0.49
C VAL A 598 -7.11 10.46 1.69
N PRO A 599 -7.16 9.12 1.80
CA PRO A 599 -6.81 8.38 3.01
C PRO A 599 -5.32 8.05 3.13
N TYR A 600 -4.47 8.69 2.33
CA TYR A 600 -3.02 8.52 2.30
C TYR A 600 -2.37 9.81 1.85
N SER A 601 -1.10 10.01 2.20
CA SER A 601 -0.28 11.06 1.60
C SER A 601 0.43 10.51 0.37
N LEU A 602 0.95 11.37 -0.48
CA LEU A 602 1.56 10.94 -1.73
C LEU A 602 3.04 10.63 -1.54
N PHE A 603 3.52 9.58 -2.18
CA PHE A 603 4.95 9.33 -2.28
C PHE A 603 5.29 8.62 -3.59
N TRP A 604 6.44 8.98 -4.14
CA TRP A 604 6.93 8.35 -5.36
C TRP A 604 7.91 7.22 -5.03
N LEU A 605 7.62 6.04 -5.57
CA LEU A 605 8.63 5.00 -5.78
C LEU A 605 8.80 4.84 -7.28
N VAL A 606 10.06 4.97 -7.72
CA VAL A 606 10.41 4.71 -9.12
C VAL A 606 9.99 3.28 -9.45
N GLY A 607 9.40 3.12 -10.63
CA GLY A 607 8.99 1.83 -11.17
C GLY A 607 9.64 1.56 -12.51
N ASP A 608 9.72 0.28 -12.84
CA ASP A 608 10.36 -0.18 -14.07
C ASP A 608 9.40 0.05 -15.23
N ASP A 609 9.80 -0.36 -16.44
CA ASP A 609 8.94 -0.27 -17.63
C ASP A 609 7.64 -1.10 -17.51
N ALA A 610 7.56 -2.05 -16.57
CA ALA A 610 6.37 -2.85 -16.33
C ALA A 610 5.50 -2.31 -15.18
N SER A 611 6.00 -1.34 -14.41
CA SER A 611 5.35 -0.79 -13.22
C SER A 611 4.35 0.27 -13.63
N HIS A 612 3.14 -0.15 -13.98
CA HIS A 612 2.04 0.74 -14.30
C HIS A 612 0.99 0.69 -13.21
N VAL A 613 0.75 1.83 -12.59
CA VAL A 613 -0.42 2.05 -11.74
C VAL A 613 -1.42 2.86 -12.52
N ALA A 614 -2.70 2.79 -12.17
CA ALA A 614 -3.69 3.40 -13.04
C ALA A 614 -5.00 3.71 -12.36
N MET A 615 -5.78 4.56 -13.01
CA MET A 615 -7.06 5.03 -12.54
C MET A 615 -8.13 4.65 -13.58
N PRO A 616 -9.01 3.70 -13.26
CA PRO A 616 -9.95 3.13 -14.22
C PRO A 616 -11.06 4.09 -14.66
N ALA A 617 -11.27 5.19 -13.92
CA ALA A 617 -12.37 6.12 -14.11
C ALA A 617 -11.83 7.53 -14.43
N MET A 618 -11.59 7.79 -15.71
CA MET A 618 -11.22 9.11 -16.21
C MET A 618 -12.25 9.58 -17.21
N ALA A 619 -12.57 10.86 -17.15
CA ALA A 619 -13.72 11.43 -17.83
C ALA A 619 -13.47 12.89 -18.23
N HIS A 620 -13.87 13.20 -19.47
CA HIS A 620 -14.19 14.52 -20.01
C HIS A 620 -15.49 14.38 -20.80
N LEU A 621 -16.65 14.64 -20.18
CA LEU A 621 -17.95 14.50 -20.86
C LEU A 621 -19.06 15.38 -20.28
N PRO A 622 -20.08 15.76 -21.06
CA PRO A 622 -21.29 16.35 -20.54
C PRO A 622 -21.89 15.51 -19.43
N GLY A 623 -22.19 16.14 -18.30
CA GLY A 623 -22.96 15.56 -17.21
C GLY A 623 -24.43 16.00 -17.26
N ALA A 624 -25.20 15.60 -16.24
CA ALA A 624 -26.59 15.99 -16.10
C ALA A 624 -26.71 17.50 -15.77
N ASN A 625 -27.87 18.10 -16.05
CA ASN A 625 -28.19 19.48 -15.66
C ASN A 625 -27.16 20.54 -16.14
N GLY A 626 -26.53 20.30 -17.30
CA GLY A 626 -25.52 21.21 -17.87
C GLY A 626 -24.17 21.19 -17.14
N THR A 627 -23.93 20.18 -16.31
CA THR A 627 -22.59 19.93 -15.74
C THR A 627 -21.63 19.39 -16.80
N VAL A 628 -20.32 19.50 -16.55
CA VAL A 628 -19.29 18.76 -17.31
C VAL A 628 -18.46 17.95 -16.33
N TRP A 629 -18.38 16.64 -16.56
CA TRP A 629 -17.46 15.75 -15.87
C TRP A 629 -16.04 15.97 -16.39
N ARG A 630 -15.11 16.21 -15.49
CA ARG A 630 -13.69 16.40 -15.78
C ARG A 630 -12.86 15.67 -14.76
N SER A 631 -11.75 15.06 -15.18
CA SER A 631 -10.82 14.40 -14.28
C SER A 631 -9.50 15.13 -14.18
N ASP A 632 -9.15 15.55 -12.98
CA ASP A 632 -7.84 16.10 -12.63
C ASP A 632 -6.98 15.00 -12.00
N VAL A 633 -5.68 15.03 -12.23
CA VAL A 633 -4.75 14.08 -11.60
C VAL A 633 -3.72 14.83 -10.77
N TYR A 634 -3.49 14.37 -9.54
CA TYR A 634 -2.52 14.90 -8.59
C TYR A 634 -1.43 13.84 -8.41
N ILE A 635 -0.17 14.15 -8.69
CA ILE A 635 0.93 13.17 -8.67
C ILE A 635 2.09 13.73 -7.86
N ALA A 636 2.60 12.97 -6.90
CA ALA A 636 3.90 13.24 -6.30
C ALA A 636 4.99 12.91 -7.33
N ALA A 637 5.25 13.80 -8.27
CA ALA A 637 6.29 13.58 -9.28
C ALA A 637 7.60 14.29 -8.92
N LYS A 638 8.71 13.69 -9.34
CA LYS A 638 10.03 14.27 -9.30
C LYS A 638 10.22 15.14 -10.54
N GLU A 639 10.51 16.42 -10.35
CA GLU A 639 11.07 17.23 -11.43
C GLU A 639 12.47 17.65 -11.01
N GLU A 640 13.45 16.78 -11.30
CA GLU A 640 14.85 17.17 -11.13
C GLU A 640 15.20 18.10 -12.29
N VAL A 641 15.16 19.40 -12.00
CA VAL A 641 15.73 20.45 -12.84
C VAL A 641 17.24 20.27 -12.84
N GLY A 642 17.78 19.41 -13.73
CA GLY A 642 19.16 19.57 -14.21
C GLY A 642 20.14 18.40 -14.11
N HIS A 643 19.76 17.20 -13.68
CA HIS A 643 20.65 16.05 -13.78
C HIS A 643 20.21 15.10 -14.90
N SER A 644 20.87 15.27 -16.05
CA SER A 644 20.83 14.48 -17.28
C SER A 644 21.26 13.02 -17.12
N ILE A 645 20.92 12.36 -16.01
CA ILE A 645 21.16 10.93 -15.80
C ILE A 645 20.02 10.17 -16.51
N GLY A 646 20.07 10.19 -17.84
CA GLY A 646 19.43 9.22 -18.73
C GLY A 646 17.91 9.04 -18.62
N GLY A 647 17.11 9.97 -19.14
CA GLY A 647 15.80 9.65 -19.73
C GLY A 647 14.64 9.23 -18.81
N TYR A 648 14.84 9.12 -17.49
CA TYR A 648 13.77 8.79 -16.53
C TYR A 648 12.92 10.00 -16.08
N ASP A 649 13.21 11.20 -16.61
CA ASP A 649 12.65 12.47 -16.10
C ASP A 649 11.28 12.86 -16.67
N ASP A 650 10.74 12.09 -17.64
CA ASP A 650 9.41 12.36 -18.17
C ASP A 650 8.37 11.53 -17.40
N ILE A 651 7.47 12.18 -16.66
CA ILE A 651 6.26 11.54 -16.13
C ILE A 651 5.50 10.96 -17.32
N PHE A 652 5.57 9.65 -17.51
CA PHE A 652 4.99 8.99 -18.67
C PHE A 652 3.58 8.52 -18.33
N GLY A 653 2.61 9.18 -18.96
CA GLY A 653 1.20 8.84 -18.85
C GLY A 653 0.72 8.11 -20.10
N ARG A 654 -0.24 7.21 -19.91
CA ARG A 654 -1.00 6.59 -20.99
C ARG A 654 -2.49 6.72 -20.71
N PHE A 655 -3.28 7.02 -21.73
CA PHE A 655 -4.73 7.07 -21.65
C PHE A 655 -5.34 6.09 -22.64
N ALA A 656 -6.15 5.15 -22.14
CA ALA A 656 -6.89 4.17 -22.92
C ALA A 656 -8.38 4.56 -22.96
N PRO A 657 -8.90 5.05 -24.10
CA PRO A 657 -10.32 5.40 -24.21
C PRO A 657 -11.20 4.15 -24.09
N ALA A 658 -12.33 4.27 -23.39
CA ALA A 658 -13.29 3.16 -23.23
C ALA A 658 -14.04 2.83 -24.53
N TRP A 659 -14.08 3.76 -25.49
CA TRP A 659 -14.79 3.60 -26.75
C TRP A 659 -13.87 3.71 -27.96
N PRO A 660 -13.99 2.80 -28.95
CA PRO A 660 -13.17 2.85 -30.18
C PRO A 660 -13.36 4.11 -31.02
N THR A 661 -14.41 4.88 -30.80
CA THR A 661 -14.69 6.13 -31.53
C THR A 661 -14.09 7.37 -30.86
N SER A 662 -13.71 7.28 -29.57
CA SER A 662 -13.15 8.40 -28.82
C SER A 662 -11.64 8.44 -28.96
N CYS A 663 -11.05 9.63 -29.01
CA CYS A 663 -9.60 9.84 -29.09
C CYS A 663 -8.88 9.08 -30.22
N GLY A 664 -9.55 8.85 -31.35
CA GLY A 664 -9.00 8.04 -32.45
C GLY A 664 -8.97 6.52 -32.18
N GLY A 665 -9.56 6.05 -31.08
CA GLY A 665 -9.81 4.63 -30.80
C GLY A 665 -8.65 3.82 -30.26
N SER A 666 -7.44 4.38 -30.23
CA SER A 666 -6.25 3.73 -29.67
C SER A 666 -5.81 4.38 -28.36
N ALA A 667 -5.14 3.62 -27.50
CA ALA A 667 -4.47 4.19 -26.34
C ALA A 667 -3.42 5.22 -26.78
N GLN A 668 -3.35 6.32 -26.05
CA GLN A 668 -2.43 7.44 -26.28
C GLN A 668 -1.38 7.44 -25.18
N SER A 669 -0.11 7.60 -25.51
CA SER A 669 0.97 7.62 -24.52
C SER A 669 1.91 8.79 -24.76
N GLY A 670 2.46 9.37 -23.70
CA GLY A 670 3.46 10.40 -23.84
C GLY A 670 3.91 11.04 -22.53
N PRO A 671 4.98 11.84 -22.59
CA PRO A 671 5.43 12.64 -21.45
C PRO A 671 4.39 13.71 -21.10
N LEU A 672 3.92 13.72 -19.86
CA LEU A 672 2.92 14.69 -19.39
C LEU A 672 3.55 16.08 -19.19
N ALA A 673 4.80 16.15 -18.75
CA ALA A 673 5.49 17.40 -18.41
C ALA A 673 5.57 18.39 -19.60
N LYS A 674 5.77 17.89 -20.82
CA LYS A 674 5.87 18.74 -22.03
C LYS A 674 4.55 19.43 -22.40
N ARG A 675 3.42 18.90 -21.95
CA ARG A 675 2.07 19.34 -22.36
C ARG A 675 1.42 20.37 -21.42
N LEU A 676 2.01 20.66 -20.27
CA LEU A 676 1.50 21.68 -19.32
C LEU A 676 1.97 23.12 -19.60
N SER A 677 2.78 23.35 -20.64
CA SER A 677 3.48 24.62 -20.89
C SER A 677 2.60 25.86 -21.12
N GLY A 678 1.27 25.71 -21.22
CA GLY A 678 0.30 26.79 -21.47
C GLY A 678 -0.39 27.43 -20.26
N VAL A 679 -0.28 26.86 -19.04
CA VAL A 679 -0.92 27.41 -17.82
C VAL A 679 0.15 28.03 -16.93
N ARG A 680 0.65 29.21 -17.29
CA ARG A 680 1.62 29.96 -16.45
C ARG A 680 0.91 31.06 -15.66
N PRO A 681 0.78 30.95 -14.33
CA PRO A 681 0.43 32.09 -13.50
C PRO A 681 1.69 32.93 -13.26
N SER A 682 1.83 34.04 -14.00
CA SER A 682 2.72 35.19 -13.71
C SER A 682 4.26 35.01 -13.80
N PRO A 683 5.05 36.07 -14.10
CA PRO A 683 6.48 35.96 -14.47
C PRO A 683 7.49 36.00 -13.31
N ALA A 684 7.11 35.85 -12.04
CA ALA A 684 8.02 36.13 -10.94
C ALA A 684 8.64 34.85 -10.34
N THR A 685 9.86 34.54 -10.83
CA THR A 685 10.88 33.61 -10.31
C THR A 685 10.73 32.11 -10.62
N TYR A 686 11.82 31.57 -11.16
CA TYR A 686 12.02 30.22 -11.72
C TYR A 686 11.71 29.07 -10.74
N GLU A 687 11.65 29.34 -9.43
CA GLU A 687 11.46 28.34 -8.37
C GLU A 687 9.99 28.03 -8.04
N TYR A 688 9.04 28.86 -8.49
CA TYR A 688 7.59 28.65 -8.26
C TYR A 688 6.95 27.61 -9.19
N GLU A 689 7.65 27.16 -10.22
CA GLU A 689 7.08 26.28 -11.24
C GLU A 689 6.91 24.82 -10.75
N VAL A 690 7.64 24.38 -9.72
CA VAL A 690 7.69 22.96 -9.31
C VAL A 690 6.38 22.49 -8.65
N GLY A 691 5.69 23.36 -7.90
CA GLY A 691 4.48 22.99 -7.15
C GLY A 691 3.23 22.76 -8.00
N TRP A 692 3.09 23.44 -9.14
CA TRP A 692 1.91 23.31 -10.01
C TRP A 692 2.04 22.19 -11.04
N ARG A 693 3.27 21.76 -11.34
CA ARG A 693 3.56 20.69 -12.30
C ARG A 693 3.14 19.30 -11.81
N THR A 694 2.67 19.20 -10.57
CA THR A 694 2.12 17.97 -9.97
C THR A 694 0.59 17.87 -10.07
N ILE A 695 -0.10 18.88 -10.62
CA ILE A 695 -1.55 18.87 -10.86
C ILE A 695 -1.81 18.95 -12.36
N PHE A 696 -2.43 17.90 -12.89
CA PHE A 696 -2.80 17.75 -14.29
C PHE A 696 -4.30 18.01 -14.46
N PRO A 697 -4.73 19.27 -14.72
CA PRO A 697 -6.12 19.54 -15.03
C PRO A 697 -6.54 18.76 -16.26
N ASP A 698 -7.73 18.17 -16.21
CA ASP A 698 -8.34 17.56 -17.39
C ASP A 698 -7.40 16.59 -18.11
N VAL A 699 -6.93 15.58 -17.37
CA VAL A 699 -5.86 14.68 -17.84
C VAL A 699 -6.19 14.03 -19.19
N VAL A 700 -7.49 13.88 -19.50
CA VAL A 700 -7.99 13.33 -20.75
C VAL A 700 -7.62 14.22 -21.94
N HIS A 701 -7.82 15.53 -21.83
CA HIS A 701 -7.50 16.50 -22.88
C HIS A 701 -6.00 16.80 -23.00
N LEU A 702 -5.16 16.29 -22.09
CA LEU A 702 -3.71 16.34 -22.24
C LEU A 702 -3.20 15.39 -23.34
N PHE A 703 -4.05 14.60 -23.99
CA PHE A 703 -3.65 13.75 -25.11
C PHE A 703 -4.12 14.35 -26.43
N ASP A 704 -3.21 14.55 -27.38
CA ASP A 704 -3.48 15.29 -28.62
C ASP A 704 -4.69 14.73 -29.41
N ALA A 705 -4.85 13.40 -29.42
CA ALA A 705 -5.99 12.75 -30.07
C ALA A 705 -7.32 12.97 -29.33
N CYS A 706 -7.29 13.25 -28.03
CA CYS A 706 -8.46 13.52 -27.19
C CYS A 706 -8.78 15.01 -27.04
N ALA A 707 -7.86 15.90 -27.42
CA ALA A 707 -7.91 17.33 -27.06
C ALA A 707 -9.12 18.11 -27.60
N GLN A 708 -9.87 17.54 -28.54
CA GLN A 708 -11.06 18.15 -29.15
C GLN A 708 -12.34 17.34 -28.89
N ASP A 709 -12.22 16.27 -28.11
CA ASP A 709 -13.25 15.26 -28.00
C ASP A 709 -14.01 15.50 -26.68
N GLU A 710 -15.25 15.91 -26.81
CA GLU A 710 -16.07 16.39 -25.67
C GLU A 710 -16.77 15.26 -24.94
N ASN A 711 -16.69 14.01 -25.40
CA ASN A 711 -17.37 12.87 -24.77
C ASN A 711 -16.41 11.70 -24.66
N VAL A 712 -15.42 11.86 -23.80
CA VAL A 712 -14.35 10.90 -23.59
C VAL A 712 -14.43 10.37 -22.16
N ARG A 713 -14.31 9.05 -22.06
CA ARG A 713 -14.04 8.37 -20.80
C ARG A 713 -13.10 7.22 -21.04
N GLY A 714 -12.36 6.81 -20.03
CA GLY A 714 -11.36 5.77 -20.17
C GLY A 714 -10.53 5.60 -18.92
N THR A 715 -9.33 5.08 -19.10
CA THR A 715 -8.41 4.75 -18.03
C THR A 715 -7.09 5.49 -18.24
N PHE A 716 -6.56 6.04 -17.16
CA PHE A 716 -5.24 6.68 -17.15
C PHE A 716 -4.25 5.78 -16.42
N GLU A 717 -3.17 5.43 -17.08
CA GLU A 717 -2.03 4.69 -16.53
C GLU A 717 -0.85 5.63 -16.34
N LEU A 718 -0.11 5.41 -15.27
CA LEU A 718 1.09 6.12 -14.89
C LEU A 718 2.19 5.09 -14.65
N ARG A 719 3.38 5.32 -15.20
CA ARG A 719 4.56 4.52 -14.85
C ARG A 719 5.03 4.88 -13.44
N SER A 720 4.71 4.04 -12.46
CA SER A 720 5.12 4.17 -11.06
C SER A 720 5.01 2.82 -10.35
N SER A 721 5.84 2.57 -9.35
CA SER A 721 5.70 1.38 -8.50
C SER A 721 4.65 1.55 -7.42
N SER A 722 4.41 2.79 -7.00
CA SER A 722 3.50 3.08 -5.89
C SER A 722 2.16 3.54 -6.40
N TRP A 723 1.09 2.87 -5.98
CA TRP A 723 -0.27 3.33 -6.20
C TRP A 723 -0.62 4.58 -5.36
N MET A 724 0.21 4.90 -4.36
CA MET A 724 0.13 6.17 -3.62
C MET A 724 0.99 7.27 -4.27
N SER A 725 1.46 7.07 -5.51
CA SER A 725 2.15 8.11 -6.27
C SER A 725 1.25 9.28 -6.66
N GLY A 726 -0.07 9.12 -6.52
CA GLY A 726 -1.03 10.17 -6.78
C GLY A 726 -2.47 9.74 -6.57
N PHE A 727 -3.39 10.61 -6.96
CA PHE A 727 -4.82 10.34 -7.00
C PHE A 727 -5.50 11.19 -8.07
N GLY A 728 -6.60 10.69 -8.59
CA GLY A 728 -7.47 11.37 -9.52
C GLY A 728 -8.62 12.03 -8.78
N ARG A 729 -9.11 13.13 -9.32
CA ARG A 729 -10.34 13.77 -8.91
C ARG A 729 -11.21 13.89 -10.14
N THR A 730 -12.25 13.08 -10.23
CA THR A 730 -13.28 13.26 -11.25
C THR A 730 -14.37 14.12 -10.65
N LEU A 731 -14.60 15.32 -11.17
CA LEU A 731 -15.58 16.29 -10.67
C LEU A 731 -16.54 16.75 -11.76
N THR A 732 -17.72 17.22 -11.36
CA THR A 732 -18.61 17.99 -12.22
C THR A 732 -18.29 19.48 -12.10
N THR A 733 -18.45 20.25 -13.18
CA THR A 733 -18.32 21.71 -13.16
C THR A 733 -19.64 22.37 -13.56
N ARG A 734 -20.04 23.45 -12.87
CA ARG A 734 -21.18 24.32 -13.20
C ARG A 734 -20.82 25.78 -13.00
N ALA A 735 -21.52 26.68 -13.69
CA ALA A 735 -21.35 28.12 -13.56
C ALA A 735 -21.66 28.66 -12.14
N ASP A 736 -22.62 28.04 -11.44
CA ASP A 736 -23.02 28.36 -10.06
C ASP A 736 -22.19 27.63 -8.98
N GLY A 737 -21.21 26.82 -9.40
CA GLY A 737 -20.39 25.96 -8.55
C GLY A 737 -20.75 24.50 -8.81
N GLY A 738 -19.77 23.69 -9.20
CA GLY A 738 -19.94 22.25 -9.42
C GLY A 738 -18.81 21.51 -8.72
N THR A 739 -19.17 20.49 -7.95
CA THR A 739 -18.27 19.89 -6.96
C THR A 739 -18.66 18.47 -6.54
N TYR A 740 -19.27 17.70 -7.42
CA TYR A 740 -19.64 16.30 -7.13
C TYR A 740 -18.48 15.34 -7.34
N GLY A 741 -17.29 15.80 -7.00
CA GLY A 741 -16.07 15.10 -7.34
C GLY A 741 -15.55 14.27 -6.21
N GLU A 742 -14.95 13.15 -6.55
CA GLU A 742 -14.39 12.24 -5.57
C GLU A 742 -13.01 11.76 -5.99
N MET A 743 -12.24 11.35 -4.98
CA MET A 743 -10.92 10.81 -5.21
C MET A 743 -11.01 9.39 -5.76
N MET A 744 -10.25 9.13 -6.82
CA MET A 744 -9.95 7.81 -7.32
C MET A 744 -8.45 7.56 -7.09
N PRO A 745 -8.05 6.55 -6.30
CA PRO A 745 -6.64 6.28 -6.13
C PRO A 745 -6.06 5.68 -7.41
N PHE A 746 -4.74 5.62 -7.52
CA PHE A 746 -4.19 4.65 -8.45
C PHE A 746 -4.40 3.23 -7.92
N TYR A 747 -4.44 2.28 -8.82
CA TYR A 747 -4.55 0.86 -8.55
C TYR A 747 -3.22 0.17 -8.88
N PRO A 748 -2.88 -0.93 -8.18
CA PRO A 748 -1.66 -1.67 -8.47
C PRO A 748 -1.66 -2.26 -9.90
N PRO A 749 -0.48 -2.54 -10.48
CA PRO A 749 -0.36 -3.16 -11.79
C PRO A 749 -1.20 -4.44 -11.91
N TYR A 750 -1.83 -4.64 -13.07
CA TYR A 750 -2.74 -5.75 -13.40
C TYR A 750 -4.05 -5.82 -12.58
N GLY A 751 -4.07 -5.26 -11.37
CA GLY A 751 -5.22 -5.21 -10.50
C GLY A 751 -5.35 -6.33 -9.50
N TRP A 752 -6.58 -6.51 -9.04
CA TRP A 752 -6.93 -7.31 -7.88
C TRP A 752 -7.36 -8.72 -8.29
N PRO A 753 -6.99 -9.76 -7.52
CA PRO A 753 -7.50 -11.11 -7.75
C PRO A 753 -9.00 -11.25 -7.42
N VAL A 754 -9.52 -10.40 -6.52
CA VAL A 754 -10.93 -10.32 -6.16
C VAL A 754 -11.21 -8.94 -5.57
N GLN A 755 -12.41 -8.40 -5.81
CA GLN A 755 -12.89 -7.15 -5.24
C GLN A 755 -14.29 -7.33 -4.69
N HIS A 756 -14.53 -6.75 -3.52
CA HIS A 756 -15.81 -6.79 -2.83
C HIS A 756 -16.25 -5.37 -2.49
N PHE A 757 -17.52 -5.08 -2.70
CA PHE A 757 -18.07 -3.75 -2.47
C PHE A 757 -19.25 -3.84 -1.50
N ALA A 758 -19.12 -3.13 -0.39
CA ALA A 758 -20.24 -2.77 0.50
C ALA A 758 -20.89 -1.45 0.01
N GLY A 759 -21.97 -1.01 0.65
CA GLY A 759 -22.55 0.30 0.34
C GLY A 759 -23.32 0.36 -0.97
N ILE A 760 -23.76 -0.79 -1.48
CA ILE A 760 -24.54 -0.88 -2.71
C ILE A 760 -26.01 -0.71 -2.35
N GLU A 761 -26.55 0.48 -2.58
CA GLU A 761 -27.95 0.81 -2.36
C GLU A 761 -28.65 1.01 -3.71
N ILE A 762 -29.69 0.22 -3.94
CA ILE A 762 -30.55 0.34 -5.12
C ILE A 762 -31.89 0.86 -4.67
N GLY A 763 -32.40 1.91 -5.33
CA GLY A 763 -33.73 2.45 -5.08
C GLY A 763 -34.02 3.68 -5.93
N PRO A 764 -35.18 4.34 -5.76
CA PRO A 764 -35.53 5.52 -6.54
C PRO A 764 -34.50 6.66 -6.40
N ARG A 765 -33.85 6.74 -5.23
CA ARG A 765 -32.88 7.77 -4.91
C ARG A 765 -31.50 7.52 -5.50
N PHE A 766 -31.04 6.27 -5.59
CA PHE A 766 -29.67 5.96 -6.00
C PHE A 766 -29.65 5.04 -7.21
N ARG A 767 -28.82 5.37 -8.20
CA ARG A 767 -28.41 4.43 -9.24
C ARG A 767 -26.97 4.03 -9.02
N LEU A 768 -26.58 2.86 -9.51
CA LEU A 768 -25.22 2.37 -9.40
C LEU A 768 -24.61 2.22 -10.78
N ASN A 769 -23.38 2.72 -10.93
CA ASN A 769 -22.55 2.43 -12.08
C ASN A 769 -21.41 1.51 -11.63
N LEU A 770 -21.17 0.44 -12.38
CA LEU A 770 -20.02 -0.44 -12.20
C LEU A 770 -19.04 -0.18 -13.35
N GLY A 771 -17.81 0.19 -12.99
CA GLY A 771 -16.70 0.24 -13.94
C GLY A 771 -15.79 -0.95 -13.75
N LEU A 772 -15.27 -1.47 -14.87
CA LEU A 772 -14.27 -2.53 -14.91
C LEU A 772 -13.14 -2.08 -15.85
N TYR A 773 -11.90 -2.47 -15.55
CA TYR A 773 -10.78 -2.29 -16.46
C TYR A 773 -9.82 -3.47 -16.36
N ASN A 774 -9.36 -3.94 -17.53
CA ASN A 774 -8.34 -4.96 -17.66
C ASN A 774 -6.96 -4.33 -17.83
N GLY A 775 -6.11 -4.42 -16.80
CA GLY A 775 -4.72 -3.94 -16.85
C GLY A 775 -3.70 -4.92 -17.38
N ASP A 776 -4.13 -6.11 -17.79
CA ASP A 776 -3.27 -7.05 -18.50
C ASP A 776 -3.06 -6.55 -19.95
N PRO A 777 -1.80 -6.33 -20.37
CA PRO A 777 -1.50 -5.84 -21.71
C PRO A 777 -1.64 -6.89 -22.80
N ASP A 778 -1.62 -8.16 -22.43
CA ASP A 778 -1.45 -9.28 -23.37
C ASP A 778 -2.68 -10.19 -23.42
N HIS A 779 -3.49 -10.23 -22.35
CA HIS A 779 -4.57 -11.19 -22.20
C HIS A 779 -5.93 -10.54 -21.97
N ALA A 780 -6.98 -11.17 -22.51
CA ALA A 780 -8.35 -10.83 -22.15
C ALA A 780 -8.69 -11.43 -20.78
N ILE A 781 -9.32 -10.65 -19.91
CA ILE A 781 -9.71 -11.09 -18.57
C ILE A 781 -11.23 -11.24 -18.50
N ARG A 782 -11.68 -12.42 -18.05
CA ARG A 782 -13.09 -12.71 -17.78
C ARG A 782 -13.39 -12.40 -16.32
N HIS A 783 -14.52 -11.79 -16.05
CA HIS A 783 -14.94 -11.35 -14.72
C HIS A 783 -16.27 -12.00 -14.38
N ARG A 784 -16.40 -12.64 -13.23
CA ARG A 784 -17.69 -13.02 -12.66
C ARG A 784 -18.14 -11.94 -11.69
N LEU A 785 -19.28 -11.34 -12.00
CA LEU A 785 -19.95 -10.33 -11.19
C LEU A 785 -21.07 -11.03 -10.44
N THR A 786 -21.06 -10.98 -9.11
CA THR A 786 -22.09 -11.63 -8.28
C THR A 786 -22.69 -10.64 -7.30
N LEU A 787 -24.00 -10.44 -7.38
CA LEU A 787 -24.76 -9.53 -6.54
C LEU A 787 -25.56 -10.32 -5.50
N TYR A 788 -25.41 -9.97 -4.23
CA TYR A 788 -26.10 -10.57 -3.10
C TYR A 788 -27.01 -9.56 -2.41
N ALA A 789 -28.20 -9.98 -2.00
CA ALA A 789 -29.08 -9.19 -1.15
C ALA A 789 -28.54 -9.11 0.29
N ALA A 790 -29.13 -8.24 1.11
CA ALA A 790 -28.72 -8.05 2.52
C ALA A 790 -28.72 -9.35 3.36
N ASP A 791 -29.60 -10.29 3.06
CA ASP A 791 -29.70 -11.58 3.77
C ASP A 791 -28.71 -12.66 3.26
N GLY A 792 -27.91 -12.34 2.23
CA GLY A 792 -26.99 -13.27 1.59
C GLY A 792 -27.53 -14.01 0.38
N THR A 793 -28.78 -13.79 0.00
CA THR A 793 -29.37 -14.42 -1.18
C THR A 793 -28.69 -13.90 -2.45
N LYS A 794 -28.20 -14.81 -3.31
CA LYS A 794 -27.67 -14.43 -4.64
C LYS A 794 -28.80 -13.95 -5.55
N VAL A 795 -28.74 -12.69 -5.97
CA VAL A 795 -29.78 -12.01 -6.78
C VAL A 795 -29.46 -12.06 -8.27
N ALA A 796 -28.19 -11.86 -8.62
CA ALA A 796 -27.73 -11.89 -10.00
C ALA A 796 -26.28 -12.33 -10.11
N GLU A 797 -25.95 -12.92 -11.25
CA GLU A 797 -24.59 -13.31 -11.61
C GLU A 797 -24.41 -13.14 -13.11
N ARG A 798 -23.27 -12.62 -13.55
CA ARG A 798 -22.91 -12.53 -14.97
C ARG A 798 -21.41 -12.63 -15.15
N GLU A 799 -20.98 -13.25 -16.25
CA GLU A 799 -19.60 -13.16 -16.70
C GLU A 799 -19.42 -12.08 -17.78
N VAL A 800 -18.36 -11.27 -17.66
CA VAL A 800 -17.98 -10.18 -18.59
C VAL A 800 -16.51 -10.35 -18.99
N THR A 801 -16.21 -10.42 -20.28
CA THR A 801 -14.84 -10.50 -20.78
C THR A 801 -14.38 -9.16 -21.29
N LEU A 802 -13.22 -8.69 -20.82
CA LEU A 802 -12.56 -7.48 -21.29
C LEU A 802 -11.29 -7.84 -22.08
N PRO A 803 -11.13 -7.34 -23.33
CA PRO A 803 -9.86 -7.40 -24.04
C PRO A 803 -8.72 -6.74 -23.25
N PRO A 804 -7.45 -6.97 -23.64
CA PRO A 804 -6.30 -6.26 -23.06
C PRO A 804 -6.51 -4.74 -23.07
N HIS A 805 -6.23 -4.07 -21.95
CA HIS A 805 -6.42 -2.62 -21.76
C HIS A 805 -7.83 -2.07 -22.00
N ALA A 806 -8.85 -2.92 -22.09
CA ALA A 806 -10.22 -2.45 -22.24
C ALA A 806 -10.80 -1.99 -20.90
N SER A 807 -11.52 -0.86 -20.91
CA SER A 807 -12.41 -0.43 -19.84
C SER A 807 -13.87 -0.51 -20.28
N VAL A 808 -14.76 -0.76 -19.32
CA VAL A 808 -16.21 -0.62 -19.50
C VAL A 808 -16.80 0.03 -18.27
N GLN A 809 -17.80 0.88 -18.45
CA GLN A 809 -18.57 1.47 -17.35
C GLN A 809 -20.04 1.56 -17.76
N GLU A 810 -20.89 0.90 -16.99
CA GLU A 810 -22.34 0.84 -17.24
C GLU A 810 -23.12 0.90 -15.93
N ARG A 811 -24.45 1.12 -16.03
CA ARG A 811 -25.36 0.88 -14.91
C ARG A 811 -25.26 -0.59 -14.49
N LEU A 812 -25.34 -0.85 -13.18
CA LEU A 812 -25.17 -2.18 -12.62
C LEU A 812 -26.16 -3.20 -13.22
N GLU A 813 -27.41 -2.80 -13.45
CA GLU A 813 -28.44 -3.65 -14.07
C GLU A 813 -28.03 -4.09 -15.49
N THR A 814 -27.60 -3.12 -16.32
CA THR A 814 -27.13 -3.38 -17.68
C THR A 814 -25.88 -4.26 -17.66
N MET A 815 -24.94 -3.97 -16.76
CA MET A 815 -23.72 -4.77 -16.58
C MET A 815 -24.07 -6.20 -16.18
N LEU A 816 -25.12 -6.44 -15.37
CA LEU A 816 -25.60 -7.76 -14.99
C LEU A 816 -26.59 -8.38 -16.00
N GLY A 817 -26.86 -7.73 -17.14
CA GLY A 817 -27.75 -8.25 -18.17
C GLY A 817 -29.22 -8.29 -17.74
N ARG A 818 -29.60 -7.41 -16.82
CA ARG A 818 -30.95 -7.29 -16.28
C ARG A 818 -31.64 -6.03 -16.81
N PRO A 819 -32.98 -6.01 -16.91
CA PRO A 819 -33.72 -4.78 -17.20
C PRO A 819 -33.42 -3.71 -16.15
N LEU A 820 -33.46 -2.43 -16.56
CA LEU A 820 -33.42 -1.31 -15.62
C LEU A 820 -34.53 -1.49 -14.57
N ASP A 821 -34.22 -1.14 -13.32
CA ASP A 821 -35.16 -1.16 -12.20
C ASP A 821 -35.71 -2.57 -11.84
N SER A 822 -35.03 -3.64 -12.27
CA SER A 822 -35.42 -5.02 -11.96
C SER A 822 -34.99 -5.52 -10.59
N PHE A 823 -34.07 -4.81 -9.93
CA PHE A 823 -33.66 -5.12 -8.56
C PHE A 823 -34.61 -4.45 -7.57
N ALA A 824 -34.95 -5.17 -6.50
CA ALA A 824 -35.75 -4.61 -5.42
C ALA A 824 -34.98 -3.49 -4.71
N GLU A 825 -35.70 -2.56 -4.09
CA GLU A 825 -35.07 -1.57 -3.23
C GLU A 825 -34.37 -2.25 -2.04
N GLY A 826 -33.13 -1.86 -1.76
CA GLY A 826 -32.39 -2.44 -0.63
C GLY A 826 -30.89 -2.25 -0.67
N THR A 827 -30.23 -2.86 0.32
CA THR A 827 -28.78 -2.94 0.43
C THR A 827 -28.28 -4.27 -0.13
N TYR A 828 -27.17 -4.20 -0.86
CA TYR A 828 -26.56 -5.33 -1.55
C TYR A 828 -25.08 -5.42 -1.22
N GLY A 829 -24.50 -6.58 -1.50
CA GLY A 829 -23.06 -6.80 -1.61
C GLY A 829 -22.72 -7.22 -3.04
N LEU A 830 -21.61 -6.72 -3.58
CA LEU A 830 -21.12 -7.12 -4.91
C LEU A 830 -19.75 -7.74 -4.77
N THR A 831 -19.56 -8.87 -5.44
CA THR A 831 -18.24 -9.47 -5.65
C THR A 831 -17.90 -9.44 -7.13
N VAL A 832 -16.73 -8.90 -7.44
CA VAL A 832 -16.11 -8.94 -8.77
C VAL A 832 -14.91 -9.88 -8.69
N LEU A 833 -15.02 -11.01 -9.37
CA LEU A 833 -14.00 -12.05 -9.41
C LEU A 833 -13.48 -12.16 -10.85
N PRO A 834 -12.33 -11.55 -11.20
CA PRO A 834 -11.58 -11.95 -12.38
C PRO A 834 -11.37 -13.46 -12.39
N LEU A 835 -11.29 -14.11 -13.55
CA LEU A 835 -11.17 -15.57 -13.65
C LEU A 835 -9.83 -15.94 -14.26
N ASP A 836 -9.17 -16.94 -13.68
CA ASP A 836 -7.91 -17.47 -14.20
C ASP A 836 -8.13 -18.17 -15.55
N ASP A 837 -7.15 -18.03 -16.44
CA ASP A 837 -7.03 -18.86 -17.63
C ASP A 837 -5.79 -19.77 -17.47
N LYS A 838 -5.99 -20.84 -16.70
CA LYS A 838 -4.95 -21.84 -16.42
C LYS A 838 -4.36 -22.45 -17.70
N SER A 839 -5.12 -22.49 -18.81
CA SER A 839 -4.65 -23.05 -20.07
C SER A 839 -3.58 -22.19 -20.74
N ASN A 840 -3.62 -20.87 -20.50
CA ASN A 840 -2.67 -19.89 -21.00
C ASN A 840 -1.72 -19.37 -19.91
N GLY A 841 -1.82 -19.89 -18.68
CA GLY A 841 -1.02 -19.44 -17.54
C GLY A 841 -1.36 -18.03 -17.06
N VAL A 842 -2.54 -17.50 -17.41
CA VAL A 842 -2.98 -16.15 -17.05
C VAL A 842 -3.68 -16.19 -15.70
N GLN A 843 -3.26 -15.31 -14.79
CA GLN A 843 -3.99 -15.09 -13.55
C GLN A 843 -5.01 -13.98 -13.73
N GLY A 844 -6.26 -14.26 -13.38
CA GLY A 844 -7.33 -13.27 -13.43
C GLY A 844 -7.01 -12.13 -12.48
N ARG A 845 -6.74 -10.95 -13.03
CA ARG A 845 -6.58 -9.70 -12.26
C ARG A 845 -7.22 -8.56 -13.03
N SER A 846 -7.91 -7.68 -12.32
CA SER A 846 -8.47 -6.48 -12.92
C SER A 846 -8.84 -5.43 -11.89
N TRP A 847 -9.29 -4.27 -12.37
CA TRP A 847 -9.86 -3.23 -11.52
C TRP A 847 -11.37 -3.17 -11.68
N ALA A 848 -12.04 -2.87 -10.57
CA ALA A 848 -13.45 -2.59 -10.51
C ALA A 848 -13.66 -1.41 -9.57
N TYR A 849 -14.69 -0.62 -9.83
CA TYR A 849 -15.16 0.40 -8.89
C TYR A 849 -16.67 0.53 -9.02
N VAL A 850 -17.32 0.93 -7.93
CA VAL A 850 -18.77 1.15 -7.89
C VAL A 850 -19.04 2.61 -7.60
N SER A 851 -19.80 3.29 -8.45
CA SER A 851 -20.27 4.64 -8.21
C SER A 851 -21.75 4.61 -7.83
N MET A 852 -22.07 4.95 -6.59
CA MET A 852 -23.43 5.20 -6.13
C MET A 852 -23.79 6.65 -6.41
N VAL A 853 -24.70 6.87 -7.37
CA VAL A 853 -25.07 8.19 -7.85
C VAL A 853 -26.44 8.57 -7.30
N ASP A 854 -26.52 9.68 -6.55
CA ASP A 854 -27.82 10.25 -6.17
C ASP A 854 -28.53 10.76 -7.43
N ASN A 855 -29.71 10.21 -7.72
CA ASN A 855 -30.49 10.53 -8.90
C ASN A 855 -31.02 11.97 -8.90
N VAL A 856 -31.13 12.59 -7.71
CA VAL A 856 -31.62 13.96 -7.56
C VAL A 856 -30.54 14.97 -7.92
N SER A 857 -29.35 14.83 -7.33
CA SER A 857 -28.25 15.79 -7.54
C SER A 857 -27.34 15.41 -8.72
N GLY A 858 -27.23 14.11 -9.00
CA GLY A 858 -26.26 13.55 -9.94
C GLY A 858 -24.92 13.20 -9.28
N ASP A 859 -24.84 13.25 -7.95
CA ASP A 859 -23.57 13.21 -7.24
C ASP A 859 -23.14 11.77 -7.01
N PRO A 860 -21.92 11.39 -7.40
CA PRO A 860 -21.39 10.07 -7.17
C PRO A 860 -20.78 9.95 -5.77
N THR A 861 -20.84 8.74 -5.23
CA THR A 861 -19.97 8.25 -4.16
C THR A 861 -19.36 6.93 -4.66
N ASN A 862 -18.05 6.86 -4.74
CA ASN A 862 -17.25 5.87 -5.44
C ASN A 862 -16.59 4.96 -4.39
N TRP A 863 -16.88 3.68 -4.51
CA TRP A 863 -16.28 2.61 -3.76
C TRP A 863 -15.19 1.97 -4.63
N TRP A 864 -14.01 1.79 -4.05
CA TRP A 864 -12.81 1.30 -4.72
C TRP A 864 -12.02 0.32 -3.87
#